data_AF-A0A2G6G2R0-F1
#
_entry.id   AF-A0A2G6G2R0-F1
#
_cell.length_a   1.000
_cell.length_b   1.000
_cell.length_c   1.000
_cell.angle_alpha   90.00
_cell.angle_beta   90.00
_cell.angle_gamma   90.00
#
_symmetry.space_group_name_H-M   'P 1'
#
loop_
_entity.id
_entity.type
_entity.pdbx_description
1 polymer ?
#
loop_
_entity_poly.entity_id
_entity_poly.type
_entity_poly.pdbx_seq_one_letter_code
_entity_poly.pdbx_strand_id
1 'polypeptide(L)'
;MRILLLVLLLLPLPSLAQSPRQLYNEACAKALADQQDQALQKLKAAAQAGFDDFRFAARDPDLATVVASPAFQELVMVHDSRMTLLSAEKGLDLEENSWTPWQNLGEEARFRLRWERNDLVYEVLLRGEAARGLRGPAQPPWVGGPGLFLTVAVPDGSSAFESANTFHVALGRHKNAGAGALYGGHVLGWQPVQELAPILDQPGDGWDVRLKGKITWQTIRPFHPLVDPVLGFNLSVRAVNRGPVISWLTDPAAFSTVRAHHRFVPLRFTAGSPVGEALLGRTGHSLVEGGTLPLDVVILAQEAGSGVLKMDFLDAQQRSVLASGPVPTRVDFRKGRNVLTRQADFSALDRGPYLLKVDVEMPSGQALTWSSLVLNLGAGWRADCEERIASLPALQQTTGQYYLETVAEAARNLPQRRHPGSLTTTLLELETFLGAAAVHGSILPESGIFRAAWPSPQGPEPVLLFLPAGYRQAAGLRPVVISADTPGIEVRMADRMQRFYRFGELPNATVPAERQDFPVFVLTAATAGSPLASRTTNLEQLLDWTRRFFAADGVLVAGMNSGADSLLDLVSRGHLRAEGGLVLAGSRLAPWPGEQEAALRARFQAGADQAPPLRWLDFYQETELGGQARTLFSALRQGGYNLGDVEKIKGGLSLTQAADRVVLWAEEAP
;
A
#
# COMPACT_ATOMS: atom_id res chain seq x y z
N MET A 1 6.11 -32.48 -26.96
CA MET A 1 5.76 -31.97 -25.61
C MET A 1 5.78 -33.04 -24.51
N ARG A 2 5.11 -34.20 -24.64
CA ARG A 2 5.14 -35.28 -23.61
C ARG A 2 6.54 -35.86 -23.30
N ILE A 3 7.47 -35.84 -24.27
CA ILE A 3 8.84 -36.39 -24.11
C ILE A 3 9.73 -35.47 -23.26
N LEU A 4 9.50 -34.15 -23.26
CA LEU A 4 10.30 -33.21 -22.45
C LEU A 4 9.94 -33.28 -20.95
N LEU A 5 8.66 -33.58 -20.64
CA LEU A 5 8.17 -33.71 -19.27
C LEU A 5 8.76 -34.96 -18.55
N LEU A 6 9.06 -36.02 -19.32
CA LEU A 6 9.56 -37.29 -18.77
C LEU A 6 11.02 -37.21 -18.32
N VAL A 7 11.83 -36.33 -18.92
CA VAL A 7 13.26 -36.19 -18.63
C VAL A 7 13.52 -35.45 -17.31
N LEU A 8 12.59 -34.59 -16.87
CA LEU A 8 12.72 -33.83 -15.62
C LEU A 8 12.29 -34.60 -14.36
N LEU A 9 11.53 -35.69 -14.50
CA LEU A 9 11.00 -36.48 -13.38
C LEU A 9 11.93 -37.63 -12.91
N LEU A 10 13.05 -37.88 -13.60
CA LEU A 10 13.90 -39.08 -13.39
C LEU A 10 15.33 -38.81 -12.92
N LEU A 11 15.65 -37.62 -12.39
CA LEU A 11 17.00 -37.30 -11.91
C LEU A 11 17.18 -37.65 -10.41
N PRO A 12 18.35 -38.21 -10.01
CA PRO A 12 18.61 -38.64 -8.64
C PRO A 12 18.64 -37.47 -7.65
N LEU A 13 18.10 -37.68 -6.44
CA LEU A 13 18.10 -36.72 -5.33
C LEU A 13 19.53 -36.55 -4.78
N PRO A 14 20.05 -35.31 -4.61
CA PRO A 14 21.39 -35.07 -4.10
C PRO A 14 21.51 -35.31 -2.57
N SER A 15 22.68 -35.82 -2.14
CA SER A 15 23.08 -36.02 -0.74
C SER A 15 23.38 -34.68 -0.03
N LEU A 16 22.99 -34.58 1.26
CA LEU A 16 23.11 -33.38 2.14
C LEU A 16 22.94 -32.05 1.38
N ALA A 17 21.78 -31.92 0.74
CA ALA A 17 21.48 -30.90 -0.25
C ALA A 17 21.59 -29.48 0.34
N GLN A 18 22.40 -28.63 -0.32
CA GLN A 18 22.38 -27.18 -0.10
C GLN A 18 20.94 -26.67 -0.22
N SER A 19 20.55 -25.76 0.67
CA SER A 19 19.19 -25.20 0.59
C SER A 19 18.98 -24.45 -0.72
N PRO A 20 17.74 -24.37 -1.25
CA PRO A 20 17.49 -23.68 -2.53
C PRO A 20 17.94 -22.21 -2.51
N ARG A 21 17.83 -21.57 -1.35
CA ARG A 21 18.29 -20.18 -1.15
C ARG A 21 19.81 -20.05 -1.19
N GLN A 22 20.56 -21.03 -0.67
CA GLN A 22 22.02 -21.03 -0.76
C GLN A 22 22.45 -21.15 -2.23
N LEU A 23 21.85 -22.07 -2.99
CA LEU A 23 22.13 -22.23 -4.42
C LEU A 23 21.78 -20.97 -5.23
N TYR A 24 20.66 -20.32 -4.90
CA TYR A 24 20.30 -19.03 -5.48
C TYR A 24 21.34 -17.94 -5.18
N ASN A 25 21.73 -17.77 -3.91
CA ASN A 25 22.74 -16.77 -3.53
C ASN A 25 24.10 -17.05 -4.18
N GLU A 26 24.47 -18.33 -4.34
CA GLU A 26 25.65 -18.71 -5.11
C GLU A 26 25.51 -18.32 -6.59
N ALA A 27 24.33 -18.46 -7.19
CA ALA A 27 24.07 -18.00 -8.55
C ALA A 27 24.27 -16.48 -8.67
N CYS A 28 23.76 -15.68 -7.72
CA CYS A 28 23.98 -14.22 -7.68
C CYS A 28 25.48 -13.88 -7.58
N ALA A 29 26.20 -14.51 -6.64
CA ALA A 29 27.64 -14.28 -6.48
C ALA A 29 28.44 -14.64 -7.75
N LYS A 30 28.03 -15.68 -8.47
CA LYS A 30 28.63 -16.09 -9.74
C LYS A 30 28.32 -15.13 -10.88
N ALA A 31 27.10 -14.61 -10.94
CA ALA A 31 26.69 -13.62 -11.94
C ALA A 31 27.45 -12.29 -11.76
N LEU A 32 27.62 -11.84 -10.52
CA LEU A 32 28.44 -10.65 -10.18
C LEU A 32 29.94 -10.84 -10.52
N ALA A 33 30.43 -12.07 -10.48
CA ALA A 33 31.79 -12.42 -10.88
C ALA A 33 31.94 -12.65 -12.40
N ASP A 34 30.93 -12.29 -13.20
CA ASP A 34 30.86 -12.48 -14.66
C ASP A 34 30.99 -13.97 -15.09
N GLN A 35 30.59 -14.89 -14.22
CA GLN A 35 30.60 -16.34 -14.47
C GLN A 35 29.20 -16.83 -14.87
N GLN A 36 28.68 -16.29 -15.97
CA GLN A 36 27.29 -16.46 -16.41
C GLN A 36 26.84 -17.94 -16.49
N ASP A 37 27.65 -18.82 -17.09
CA ASP A 37 27.32 -20.25 -17.21
C ASP A 37 27.23 -20.96 -15.86
N GLN A 38 28.13 -20.63 -14.93
CA GLN A 38 28.12 -21.19 -13.57
C GLN A 38 26.92 -20.67 -12.78
N ALA A 39 26.58 -19.39 -12.95
CA ALA A 39 25.39 -18.81 -12.34
C ALA A 39 24.11 -19.50 -12.83
N LEU A 40 23.98 -19.75 -14.14
CA LEU A 40 22.87 -20.51 -14.71
C LEU A 40 22.79 -21.95 -14.17
N GLN A 41 23.93 -22.65 -14.08
CA GLN A 41 23.98 -23.99 -13.48
C GLN A 41 23.50 -23.99 -12.03
N LYS A 42 23.92 -22.98 -11.24
CA LYS A 42 23.51 -22.82 -9.85
C LYS A 42 22.03 -22.47 -9.72
N LEU A 43 21.50 -21.63 -10.60
CA LEU A 43 20.08 -21.29 -10.62
C LEU A 43 19.22 -22.50 -11.01
N LYS A 44 19.67 -23.31 -11.97
CA LYS A 44 19.02 -24.59 -12.33
C LYS A 44 19.04 -25.56 -11.15
N ALA A 45 20.16 -25.67 -10.45
CA ALA A 45 20.27 -26.49 -9.23
C ALA A 45 19.35 -25.96 -8.12
N ALA A 46 19.26 -24.64 -7.94
CA ALA A 46 18.34 -24.01 -6.99
C ALA A 46 16.89 -24.39 -7.33
N ALA A 47 16.50 -24.32 -8.60
CA ALA A 47 15.18 -24.70 -9.09
C ALA A 47 14.85 -26.17 -8.79
N GLN A 48 15.81 -27.05 -9.04
CA GLN A 48 15.71 -28.49 -8.73
C GLN A 48 15.58 -28.76 -7.23
N ALA A 49 16.25 -27.94 -6.40
CA ALA A 49 16.15 -28.00 -4.95
C ALA A 49 14.82 -27.42 -4.41
N GLY A 50 14.05 -26.69 -5.23
CA GLY A 50 12.76 -26.12 -4.85
C GLY A 50 12.73 -24.59 -4.77
N PHE A 51 13.73 -23.88 -5.31
CA PHE A 51 13.63 -22.44 -5.53
C PHE A 51 12.61 -22.19 -6.64
N ASP A 52 11.59 -21.41 -6.35
CA ASP A 52 10.46 -21.21 -7.24
C ASP A 52 10.18 -19.74 -7.55
N ASP A 53 10.97 -18.79 -7.03
CA ASP A 53 10.71 -17.35 -7.19
C ASP A 53 11.43 -16.73 -8.39
N PHE A 54 11.13 -17.22 -9.59
CA PHE A 54 11.78 -16.77 -10.83
C PHE A 54 11.47 -15.33 -11.22
N ARG A 55 10.31 -14.78 -10.80
CA ARG A 55 10.00 -13.36 -11.00
C ARG A 55 10.92 -12.46 -10.16
N PHE A 56 11.23 -12.88 -8.94
CA PHE A 56 12.23 -12.20 -8.13
C PHE A 56 13.60 -12.29 -8.79
N ALA A 57 14.02 -13.48 -9.20
CA ALA A 57 15.29 -13.68 -9.90
C ALA A 57 15.44 -12.80 -11.17
N ALA A 58 14.35 -12.64 -11.93
CA ALA A 58 14.33 -11.83 -13.15
C ALA A 58 14.50 -10.32 -12.91
N ARG A 59 14.28 -9.85 -11.67
CA ARG A 59 14.41 -8.44 -11.26
C ARG A 59 15.61 -8.21 -10.35
N ASP A 60 16.34 -9.27 -10.01
CA ASP A 60 17.49 -9.17 -9.13
C ASP A 60 18.66 -8.53 -9.90
N PRO A 61 19.13 -7.34 -9.50
CA PRO A 61 20.25 -6.68 -10.17
C PRO A 61 21.53 -7.53 -10.16
N ASP A 62 21.70 -8.41 -9.17
CA ASP A 62 22.87 -9.30 -9.10
C ASP A 62 22.87 -10.35 -10.21
N LEU A 63 21.70 -10.64 -10.80
CA LEU A 63 21.52 -11.57 -11.92
C LEU A 63 21.40 -10.87 -13.29
N ALA A 64 21.65 -9.56 -13.38
CA ALA A 64 21.44 -8.79 -14.61
C ALA A 64 22.11 -9.39 -15.86
N THR A 65 23.32 -9.95 -15.72
CA THR A 65 24.06 -10.62 -16.80
C THR A 65 23.43 -11.95 -17.22
N VAL A 66 22.76 -12.65 -16.29
CA VAL A 66 22.12 -13.95 -16.51
C VAL A 66 20.72 -13.81 -17.10
N VAL A 67 19.95 -12.81 -16.65
CA VAL A 67 18.53 -12.62 -17.04
C VAL A 67 18.36 -12.40 -18.55
N ALA A 68 19.33 -11.76 -19.20
CA ALA A 68 19.33 -11.55 -20.65
C ALA A 68 19.63 -12.82 -21.48
N SER A 69 20.08 -13.91 -20.84
CA SER A 69 20.45 -15.13 -21.56
C SER A 69 19.22 -15.93 -22.03
N PRO A 70 19.26 -16.54 -23.23
CA PRO A 70 18.21 -17.46 -23.67
C PRO A 70 18.00 -18.65 -22.72
N ALA A 71 19.06 -19.12 -22.06
CA ALA A 71 18.99 -20.22 -21.10
C ALA A 71 18.20 -19.86 -19.82
N PHE A 72 18.31 -18.62 -19.34
CA PHE A 72 17.47 -18.14 -18.25
C PHE A 72 15.99 -18.09 -18.66
N GLN A 73 15.70 -17.57 -19.86
CA GLN A 73 14.34 -17.51 -20.38
C GLN A 73 13.72 -18.91 -20.55
N GLU A 74 14.52 -19.89 -21.00
CA GLU A 74 14.09 -21.30 -21.05
C GLU A 74 13.78 -21.84 -19.65
N LEU A 75 14.62 -21.54 -18.65
CA LEU A 75 14.41 -21.96 -17.27
C LEU A 75 13.11 -21.38 -16.69
N VAL A 76 12.83 -20.10 -16.94
CA VAL A 76 11.56 -19.44 -16.56
C VAL A 76 10.38 -20.10 -17.27
N MET A 77 10.45 -20.31 -18.58
CA MET A 77 9.38 -20.96 -19.36
C MET A 77 9.08 -22.38 -18.86
N VAL A 78 10.10 -23.18 -18.57
CA VAL A 78 9.96 -24.54 -18.02
C VAL A 78 9.31 -24.50 -16.65
N HIS A 79 9.75 -23.57 -15.79
CA HIS A 79 9.15 -23.34 -14.47
C HIS A 79 7.67 -22.97 -14.59
N ASP A 80 7.33 -21.97 -15.40
CA ASP A 80 5.96 -21.47 -15.55
C ASP A 80 5.03 -22.51 -16.18
N SER A 81 5.55 -23.31 -17.11
CA SER A 81 4.83 -24.45 -17.68
C SER A 81 4.52 -25.50 -16.62
N ARG A 82 5.50 -25.85 -15.77
CA ARG A 82 5.31 -26.77 -14.64
C ARG A 82 4.28 -26.22 -13.66
N MET A 83 4.37 -24.95 -13.30
CA MET A 83 3.44 -24.33 -12.36
C MET A 83 2.02 -24.23 -12.91
N THR A 84 1.88 -23.94 -14.22
CA THR A 84 0.59 -23.98 -14.92
C THR A 84 -0.03 -25.38 -14.84
N LEU A 85 0.75 -26.43 -15.11
CA LEU A 85 0.27 -27.81 -15.04
C LEU A 85 -0.14 -28.19 -13.60
N LEU A 86 0.70 -27.87 -12.61
CA LEU A 86 0.41 -28.14 -11.20
C LEU A 86 -0.85 -27.41 -10.70
N SER A 87 -1.01 -26.14 -11.10
CA SER A 87 -2.20 -25.36 -10.78
C SER A 87 -3.45 -25.99 -11.42
N ALA A 88 -3.38 -26.32 -12.71
CA ALA A 88 -4.49 -26.96 -13.42
C ALA A 88 -4.89 -28.33 -12.85
N GLU A 89 -3.91 -29.16 -12.49
CA GLU A 89 -4.11 -30.48 -11.85
C GLU A 89 -4.79 -30.36 -10.48
N LYS A 90 -4.42 -29.34 -9.71
CA LYS A 90 -5.03 -29.05 -8.41
C LYS A 90 -6.39 -28.38 -8.52
N GLY A 91 -6.80 -27.92 -9.70
CA GLY A 91 -8.06 -27.19 -9.90
C GLY A 91 -9.27 -27.93 -9.34
N LEU A 92 -10.22 -27.19 -8.75
CA LEU A 92 -11.46 -27.76 -8.23
C LEU A 92 -12.66 -27.26 -9.01
N ASP A 93 -13.59 -28.16 -9.26
CA ASP A 93 -14.92 -27.81 -9.75
C ASP A 93 -15.87 -27.74 -8.55
N LEU A 94 -16.60 -26.65 -8.42
CA LEU A 94 -17.52 -26.37 -7.31
C LEU A 94 -18.94 -26.29 -7.83
N GLU A 95 -19.78 -27.17 -7.29
CA GLU A 95 -21.23 -27.11 -7.41
C GLU A 95 -21.82 -26.36 -6.22
N GLU A 96 -22.86 -25.56 -6.47
CA GLU A 96 -23.51 -24.77 -5.43
C GLU A 96 -24.08 -25.68 -4.32
N ASN A 97 -23.78 -25.34 -3.07
CA ASN A 97 -24.14 -26.05 -1.84
C ASN A 97 -23.53 -27.45 -1.66
N SER A 98 -22.60 -27.87 -2.53
CA SER A 98 -21.86 -29.13 -2.43
C SER A 98 -20.47 -28.94 -1.85
N TRP A 99 -20.05 -29.82 -0.95
CA TRP A 99 -18.67 -29.86 -0.48
C TRP A 99 -17.76 -30.57 -1.49
N THR A 100 -16.59 -30.00 -1.75
CA THR A 100 -15.52 -30.72 -2.45
C THR A 100 -15.02 -31.89 -1.60
N PRO A 101 -14.42 -32.93 -2.23
CA PRO A 101 -13.61 -33.88 -1.49
C PRO A 101 -12.50 -33.18 -0.70
N TRP A 102 -12.05 -33.81 0.39
CA TRP A 102 -10.90 -33.33 1.16
C TRP A 102 -9.64 -33.31 0.29
N GLN A 103 -8.98 -32.17 0.27
CA GLN A 103 -7.70 -31.93 -0.39
C GLN A 103 -6.59 -31.90 0.65
N ASN A 104 -5.52 -32.68 0.43
CA ASN A 104 -4.38 -32.71 1.35
C ASN A 104 -3.37 -31.62 0.98
N LEU A 105 -2.90 -30.87 1.97
CA LEU A 105 -1.72 -30.00 1.85
C LEU A 105 -0.52 -30.69 2.50
N GLY A 106 -0.33 -31.98 2.24
CA GLY A 106 0.65 -32.80 2.97
C GLY A 106 0.06 -33.46 4.21
N GLU A 107 0.92 -33.83 5.16
CA GLU A 107 0.52 -34.71 6.27
C GLU A 107 -0.18 -33.98 7.41
N GLU A 108 0.07 -32.68 7.61
CA GLU A 108 -0.42 -31.92 8.76
C GLU A 108 -1.69 -31.10 8.49
N ALA A 109 -2.12 -31.00 7.24
CA ALA A 109 -3.25 -30.15 6.87
C ALA A 109 -4.07 -30.74 5.72
N ARG A 110 -5.39 -30.64 5.83
CA ARG A 110 -6.32 -30.87 4.72
C ARG A 110 -7.47 -29.88 4.77
N PHE A 111 -8.07 -29.61 3.62
CA PHE A 111 -9.18 -28.67 3.52
C PHE A 111 -10.23 -29.15 2.53
N ARG A 112 -11.41 -28.54 2.61
CA ARG A 112 -12.46 -28.63 1.60
C ARG A 112 -13.19 -27.31 1.48
N LEU A 113 -13.82 -27.10 0.33
CA LEU A 113 -14.56 -25.89 0.02
C LEU A 113 -16.01 -26.23 -0.29
N ARG A 114 -16.91 -25.28 -0.05
CA ARG A 114 -18.29 -25.30 -0.52
C ARG A 114 -18.64 -23.91 -1.00
N TRP A 115 -19.14 -23.83 -2.23
CA TRP A 115 -19.69 -22.60 -2.76
C TRP A 115 -21.15 -22.46 -2.30
N GLU A 116 -21.50 -21.32 -1.74
CA GLU A 116 -22.87 -20.89 -1.49
C GLU A 116 -23.14 -19.59 -2.24
N ARG A 117 -24.42 -19.28 -2.45
CA ARG A 117 -24.83 -18.07 -3.18
C ARG A 117 -24.15 -16.80 -2.72
N ASN A 118 -23.92 -16.63 -1.42
CA ASN A 118 -23.32 -15.40 -0.86
C ASN A 118 -21.90 -15.61 -0.32
N ASP A 119 -21.44 -16.85 -0.23
CA ASP A 119 -20.26 -17.21 0.56
C ASP A 119 -19.41 -18.30 -0.12
N LEU A 120 -18.09 -18.23 0.05
CA LEU A 120 -17.20 -19.37 -0.09
C LEU A 120 -16.93 -19.94 1.31
N VAL A 121 -17.54 -21.07 1.61
CA VAL A 121 -17.34 -21.74 2.90
C VAL A 121 -16.12 -22.64 2.81
N TYR A 122 -15.27 -22.57 3.83
CA TYR A 122 -14.10 -23.43 3.93
C TYR A 122 -14.12 -24.20 5.25
N GLU A 123 -13.51 -25.38 5.21
CA GLU A 123 -13.18 -26.15 6.39
C GLU A 123 -11.76 -26.67 6.27
N VAL A 124 -10.96 -26.46 7.32
CA VAL A 124 -9.56 -26.84 7.37
C VAL A 124 -9.33 -27.65 8.64
N LEU A 125 -8.70 -28.80 8.48
CA LEU A 125 -8.26 -29.64 9.58
C LEU A 125 -6.74 -29.55 9.67
N LEU A 126 -6.22 -29.30 10.87
CA LEU A 126 -4.81 -29.17 11.17
C LEU A 126 -4.40 -30.15 12.26
N ARG A 127 -3.18 -30.67 12.18
CA ARG A 127 -2.53 -31.48 13.23
C ARG A 127 -1.04 -31.15 13.34
N GLY A 128 -0.39 -31.62 14.40
CA GLY A 128 1.04 -31.46 14.59
C GLY A 128 1.46 -29.99 14.78
N GLU A 129 2.55 -29.60 14.10
CA GLU A 129 3.10 -28.24 14.20
C GLU A 129 2.14 -27.17 13.65
N ALA A 130 1.44 -27.48 12.55
CA ALA A 130 0.44 -26.60 11.95
C ALA A 130 -0.68 -26.22 12.93
N ALA A 131 -1.07 -27.13 13.82
CA ALA A 131 -2.14 -26.92 14.79
C ALA A 131 -1.66 -26.27 16.10
N ARG A 132 -0.40 -26.50 16.50
CA ARG A 132 0.15 -26.08 17.80
C ARG A 132 -0.06 -24.59 18.07
N GLY A 133 0.18 -23.75 17.06
CA GLY A 133 0.05 -22.30 17.17
C GLY A 133 -1.37 -21.79 17.42
N LEU A 134 -2.40 -22.56 17.07
CA LEU A 134 -3.81 -22.14 17.21
C LEU A 134 -4.44 -22.60 18.53
N ARG A 135 -3.77 -23.51 19.27
CA ARG A 135 -4.25 -24.03 20.57
C ARG A 135 -4.01 -23.07 21.73
N GLY A 136 -3.00 -22.20 21.65
CA GLY A 136 -2.65 -21.25 22.70
C GLY A 136 -3.10 -19.81 22.43
N PRO A 137 -2.88 -18.89 23.39
CA PRO A 137 -2.94 -17.46 23.12
C PRO A 137 -1.85 -17.11 22.11
N ALA A 138 -2.28 -16.80 20.89
CA ALA A 138 -1.39 -16.43 19.81
C ALA A 138 -1.65 -15.00 19.38
N GLN A 139 -0.61 -14.36 18.86
CA GLN A 139 -0.80 -13.18 18.04
C GLN A 139 -1.55 -13.58 16.76
N PRO A 140 -2.40 -12.71 16.20
CA PRO A 140 -3.09 -13.04 14.98
C PRO A 140 -2.11 -13.12 13.79
N PRO A 141 -2.49 -13.82 12.70
CA PRO A 141 -1.56 -14.05 11.60
C PRO A 141 -1.10 -12.76 10.91
N TRP A 142 -1.93 -11.74 10.78
CA TRP A 142 -1.51 -10.49 10.14
C TRP A 142 -0.45 -9.67 10.89
N VAL A 143 -0.11 -10.04 12.14
CA VAL A 143 1.03 -9.46 12.88
C VAL A 143 2.20 -10.44 13.04
N GLY A 144 2.22 -11.52 12.25
CA GLY A 144 3.29 -12.52 12.24
C GLY A 144 2.99 -13.79 13.05
N GLY A 145 1.80 -13.91 13.63
CA GLY A 145 1.38 -15.11 14.36
C GLY A 145 1.04 -16.32 13.47
N PRO A 146 0.79 -17.49 14.08
CA PRO A 146 0.34 -18.69 13.36
C PRO A 146 -1.09 -18.55 12.82
N GLY A 147 -1.39 -19.28 11.75
CA GLY A 147 -2.74 -19.40 11.20
C GLY A 147 -2.79 -19.63 9.70
N LEU A 148 -3.95 -19.36 9.10
CA LEU A 148 -4.23 -19.56 7.69
C LEU A 148 -4.14 -18.24 6.93
N PHE A 149 -3.63 -18.31 5.71
CA PHE A 149 -3.67 -17.25 4.72
C PHE A 149 -4.37 -17.80 3.50
N LEU A 150 -5.50 -17.18 3.15
CA LEU A 150 -6.26 -17.49 1.96
C LEU A 150 -6.00 -16.39 0.95
N THR A 151 -5.59 -16.78 -0.25
CA THR A 151 -5.50 -15.89 -1.40
C THR A 151 -6.67 -16.19 -2.32
N VAL A 152 -7.54 -15.21 -2.56
CA VAL A 152 -8.53 -15.27 -3.63
C VAL A 152 -8.02 -14.39 -4.76
N ALA A 153 -7.82 -14.96 -5.93
CA ALA A 153 -7.23 -14.31 -7.08
C ALA A 153 -8.24 -14.21 -8.23
N VAL A 154 -8.08 -13.21 -9.07
CA VAL A 154 -8.85 -13.05 -10.29
C VAL A 154 -7.89 -13.27 -11.44
N PRO A 155 -8.09 -14.31 -12.28
CA PRO A 155 -7.23 -14.53 -13.44
C PRO A 155 -7.19 -13.25 -14.31
N ASP A 156 -6.02 -12.65 -14.45
CA ASP A 156 -5.81 -11.38 -15.15
C ASP A 156 -5.11 -11.56 -16.51
N GLY A 157 -4.96 -12.82 -16.96
CA GLY A 157 -4.31 -13.19 -18.20
C GLY A 157 -2.77 -13.19 -18.16
N SER A 158 -2.15 -12.77 -17.05
CA SER A 158 -0.68 -12.74 -16.92
C SER A 158 -0.05 -14.13 -16.89
N SER A 159 -0.69 -15.08 -16.21
CA SER A 159 -0.43 -16.51 -16.33
C SER A 159 -1.65 -17.32 -15.87
N ALA A 160 -1.63 -18.64 -16.05
CA ALA A 160 -2.71 -19.53 -15.60
C ALA A 160 -2.69 -19.82 -14.09
N PHE A 161 -1.66 -19.38 -13.37
CA PHE A 161 -1.41 -19.76 -11.98
C PHE A 161 -0.98 -18.60 -11.09
N GLU A 162 -0.80 -17.39 -11.62
CA GLU A 162 -0.46 -16.17 -10.88
C GLU A 162 -1.36 -15.01 -11.29
N SER A 163 -1.63 -14.11 -10.35
CA SER A 163 -2.41 -12.90 -10.59
C SER A 163 -1.91 -11.77 -9.70
N ALA A 164 -1.97 -10.55 -10.21
CA ALA A 164 -1.78 -9.34 -9.42
C ALA A 164 -3.09 -8.83 -8.78
N ASN A 165 -4.21 -9.39 -9.20
CA ASN A 165 -5.53 -9.02 -8.76
C ASN A 165 -6.00 -9.99 -7.65
N THR A 166 -5.47 -9.79 -6.44
CA THR A 166 -5.69 -10.69 -5.31
C THR A 166 -6.30 -10.00 -4.09
N PHE A 167 -7.01 -10.80 -3.31
CA PHE A 167 -7.51 -10.51 -1.97
C PHE A 167 -6.86 -11.48 -1.00
N HIS A 168 -6.39 -10.99 0.13
CA HIS A 168 -5.78 -11.83 1.15
C HIS A 168 -6.63 -11.82 2.41
N VAL A 169 -6.91 -13.01 2.91
CA VAL A 169 -7.64 -13.22 4.16
C VAL A 169 -6.71 -13.95 5.11
N ALA A 170 -6.41 -13.32 6.25
CA ALA A 170 -5.62 -13.92 7.31
C ALA A 170 -6.54 -14.36 8.45
N LEU A 171 -6.46 -15.63 8.84
CA LEU A 171 -7.36 -16.26 9.79
C LEU A 171 -6.56 -16.96 10.89
N GLY A 172 -6.94 -16.75 12.13
CA GLY A 172 -6.30 -17.44 13.24
C GLY A 172 -7.03 -17.19 14.54
N ARG A 173 -6.26 -16.97 15.60
CA ARG A 173 -6.78 -16.75 16.94
C ARG A 173 -6.26 -15.43 17.49
N HIS A 174 -7.11 -14.70 18.20
CA HIS A 174 -6.75 -13.51 18.95
C HIS A 174 -7.53 -13.50 20.26
N LYS A 175 -6.83 -13.34 21.40
CA LYS A 175 -7.45 -13.34 22.74
C LYS A 175 -8.40 -14.53 22.97
N ASN A 176 -7.95 -15.72 22.60
CA ASN A 176 -8.68 -17.00 22.70
C ASN A 176 -9.89 -17.18 21.76
N ALA A 177 -10.29 -16.18 20.99
CA ALA A 177 -11.36 -16.29 19.99
C ALA A 177 -10.79 -16.39 18.56
N GLY A 178 -11.59 -16.93 17.64
CA GLY A 178 -11.27 -16.84 16.22
C GLY A 178 -11.20 -15.39 15.76
N ALA A 179 -10.26 -15.08 14.89
CA ALA A 179 -10.09 -13.74 14.35
C ALA A 179 -9.71 -13.80 12.88
N GLY A 180 -10.31 -12.91 12.08
CA GLY A 180 -10.05 -12.76 10.66
C GLY A 180 -9.68 -11.33 10.33
N ALA A 181 -8.81 -11.15 9.33
CA ALA A 181 -8.50 -9.86 8.75
C ALA A 181 -8.43 -9.96 7.23
N LEU A 182 -8.81 -8.88 6.56
CA LEU A 182 -8.70 -8.72 5.13
C LEU A 182 -7.57 -7.75 4.82
N TYR A 183 -6.77 -8.08 3.81
CA TYR A 183 -5.92 -7.12 3.12
C TYR A 183 -6.51 -6.89 1.74
N GLY A 184 -7.15 -5.74 1.56
CA GLY A 184 -7.61 -5.24 0.27
C GLY A 184 -6.74 -4.04 -0.11
N GLY A 185 -6.19 -4.00 -1.31
CA GLY A 185 -5.19 -2.99 -1.68
C GLY A 185 -5.67 -1.54 -1.74
N HIS A 186 -6.92 -1.25 -1.37
CA HIS A 186 -7.41 0.12 -1.15
C HIS A 186 -6.98 0.67 0.21
N VAL A 187 -6.68 -0.20 1.17
CA VAL A 187 -6.23 0.17 2.51
C VAL A 187 -4.82 -0.36 2.70
N LEU A 188 -3.89 0.54 3.00
CA LEU A 188 -2.49 0.19 3.28
C LEU A 188 -2.38 -0.50 4.65
N GLY A 189 -2.88 -1.72 4.75
CA GLY A 189 -2.83 -2.50 5.99
C GLY A 189 -3.93 -3.53 6.13
N TRP A 190 -3.71 -4.47 7.05
CA TRP A 190 -4.70 -5.46 7.45
C TRP A 190 -5.84 -4.82 8.24
N GLN A 191 -7.06 -5.10 7.83
CA GLN A 191 -8.28 -4.65 8.52
C GLN A 191 -8.93 -5.87 9.20
N PRO A 192 -9.05 -5.90 10.54
CA PRO A 192 -9.83 -6.93 11.21
C PRO A 192 -11.30 -6.90 10.74
N VAL A 193 -11.85 -8.06 10.38
CA VAL A 193 -13.24 -8.21 9.92
C VAL A 193 -13.91 -9.29 10.75
N GLN A 194 -14.94 -8.92 11.49
CA GLN A 194 -15.60 -9.82 12.44
C GLN A 194 -16.26 -11.01 11.74
N GLU A 195 -16.82 -10.79 10.55
CA GLU A 195 -17.49 -11.80 9.72
C GLU A 195 -16.53 -12.87 9.19
N LEU A 196 -15.22 -12.57 9.15
CA LEU A 196 -14.17 -13.51 8.74
C LEU A 196 -13.63 -14.33 9.93
N ALA A 197 -14.09 -14.08 11.16
CA ALA A 197 -13.63 -14.84 12.32
C ALA A 197 -14.01 -16.33 12.19
N PRO A 198 -13.02 -17.25 12.10
CA PRO A 198 -13.33 -18.67 11.99
C PRO A 198 -13.86 -19.21 13.32
N ILE A 199 -14.68 -20.25 13.24
CA ILE A 199 -14.98 -21.13 14.36
C ILE A 199 -13.80 -22.09 14.51
N LEU A 200 -13.24 -22.17 15.72
CA LEU A 200 -12.18 -23.13 16.07
C LEU A 200 -12.74 -24.16 17.05
N ASP A 201 -12.60 -25.44 16.73
CA ASP A 201 -12.93 -26.54 17.64
C ASP A 201 -11.98 -27.74 17.49
N GLN A 202 -12.20 -28.78 18.30
CA GLN A 202 -11.45 -30.04 18.26
C GLN A 202 -12.35 -31.15 17.67
N PRO A 203 -12.03 -31.68 16.48
CA PRO A 203 -12.92 -32.57 15.73
C PRO A 203 -12.95 -34.04 16.23
N GLY A 204 -12.08 -34.46 17.16
CA GLY A 204 -12.07 -35.81 17.75
C GLY A 204 -11.39 -36.91 16.92
N ASP A 205 -11.25 -36.73 15.61
CA ASP A 205 -10.78 -37.76 14.66
C ASP A 205 -9.25 -37.80 14.44
N GLY A 206 -8.46 -37.61 15.51
CA GLY A 206 -6.98 -37.52 15.40
C GLY A 206 -6.47 -36.22 14.74
N TRP A 207 -7.36 -35.26 14.53
CA TRP A 207 -7.03 -33.90 14.12
C TRP A 207 -7.07 -32.97 15.34
N ASP A 208 -6.13 -32.04 15.37
CA ASP A 208 -5.86 -31.25 16.55
C ASP A 208 -6.71 -29.98 16.63
N VAL A 209 -7.00 -29.38 15.48
CA VAL A 209 -7.79 -28.15 15.32
C VAL A 209 -8.59 -28.25 14.03
N ARG A 210 -9.88 -27.92 14.09
CA ARG A 210 -10.71 -27.63 12.93
C ARG A 210 -11.00 -26.13 12.88
N LEU A 211 -10.78 -25.53 11.71
CA LEU A 211 -11.17 -24.17 11.41
C LEU A 211 -12.29 -24.19 10.38
N LYS A 212 -13.42 -23.57 10.70
CA LYS A 212 -14.54 -23.41 9.79
C LYS A 212 -14.88 -21.94 9.67
N GLY A 213 -15.07 -21.45 8.45
CA GLY A 213 -15.48 -20.07 8.22
C GLY A 213 -15.96 -19.87 6.80
N LYS A 214 -16.12 -18.60 6.45
CA LYS A 214 -16.61 -18.21 5.13
C LYS A 214 -15.97 -16.91 4.66
N ILE A 215 -15.77 -16.80 3.35
CA ILE A 215 -15.43 -15.55 2.68
C ILE A 215 -16.70 -15.07 1.99
N THR A 216 -17.25 -13.94 2.40
CA THR A 216 -18.46 -13.42 1.73
C THR A 216 -18.07 -12.82 0.38
N TRP A 217 -18.87 -13.06 -0.66
CA TRP A 217 -18.62 -12.45 -1.97
C TRP A 217 -18.71 -10.93 -1.93
N GLN A 218 -19.39 -10.37 -0.92
CA GLN A 218 -19.42 -8.92 -0.67
C GLN A 218 -18.04 -8.37 -0.28
N THR A 219 -17.24 -9.13 0.48
CA THR A 219 -15.89 -8.74 0.93
C THR A 219 -14.89 -8.63 -0.23
N ILE A 220 -15.11 -9.36 -1.31
CA ILE A 220 -14.24 -9.37 -2.50
C ILE A 220 -14.94 -8.80 -3.74
N ARG A 221 -15.91 -7.90 -3.56
CA ARG A 221 -16.56 -7.22 -4.70
C ARG A 221 -15.52 -6.54 -5.60
N PRO A 222 -15.74 -6.52 -6.93
CA PRO A 222 -16.95 -6.93 -7.64
C PRO A 222 -16.93 -8.40 -8.12
N PHE A 223 -16.14 -9.30 -7.52
CA PHE A 223 -16.00 -10.68 -8.00
C PHE A 223 -17.06 -11.61 -7.42
N HIS A 224 -17.63 -12.46 -8.27
CA HIS A 224 -18.67 -13.39 -7.86
C HIS A 224 -18.80 -14.60 -8.81
N PRO A 225 -18.90 -15.85 -8.32
CA PRO A 225 -18.97 -17.08 -9.14
C PRO A 225 -19.93 -17.07 -10.34
N LEU A 226 -21.11 -16.46 -10.18
CA LEU A 226 -22.12 -16.37 -11.24
C LEU A 226 -21.71 -15.49 -12.45
N VAL A 227 -20.88 -14.46 -12.23
CA VAL A 227 -20.29 -13.62 -13.29
C VAL A 227 -18.86 -14.04 -13.64
N ASP A 228 -18.18 -14.70 -12.71
CA ASP A 228 -16.80 -15.16 -12.81
C ASP A 228 -16.76 -16.68 -12.65
N PRO A 229 -16.96 -17.44 -13.75
CA PRO A 229 -17.04 -18.90 -13.69
C PRO A 229 -15.71 -19.55 -13.27
N VAL A 230 -14.62 -18.78 -13.25
CA VAL A 230 -13.32 -19.20 -12.74
C VAL A 230 -12.78 -18.11 -11.82
N LEU A 231 -12.45 -18.47 -10.59
CA LEU A 231 -11.66 -17.66 -9.66
C LEU A 231 -10.42 -18.43 -9.25
N GLY A 232 -9.36 -17.75 -8.84
CA GLY A 232 -8.20 -18.37 -8.23
C GLY A 232 -8.36 -18.49 -6.72
N PHE A 233 -7.86 -19.58 -6.15
CA PHE A 233 -7.77 -19.77 -4.71
C PHE A 233 -6.43 -20.40 -4.32
N ASN A 234 -5.84 -19.96 -3.23
CA ASN A 234 -4.73 -20.64 -2.59
C ASN A 234 -4.91 -20.61 -1.08
N LEU A 235 -4.44 -21.66 -0.42
CA LEU A 235 -4.45 -21.77 1.03
C LEU A 235 -3.04 -22.07 1.50
N SER A 236 -2.56 -21.24 2.42
CA SER A 236 -1.27 -21.40 3.08
C SER A 236 -1.45 -21.44 4.60
N VAL A 237 -0.72 -22.32 5.26
CA VAL A 237 -0.70 -22.46 6.72
C VAL A 237 0.68 -22.06 7.22
N ARG A 238 0.70 -21.24 8.27
CA ARG A 238 1.93 -20.85 8.97
C ARG A 238 1.90 -21.34 10.41
N ALA A 239 2.89 -22.15 10.76
CA ALA A 239 3.15 -22.58 12.13
C ALA A 239 3.87 -21.48 12.95
N VAL A 240 4.04 -21.74 14.25
CA VAL A 240 4.80 -20.85 15.16
C VAL A 240 6.27 -20.81 14.73
N ASN A 241 6.96 -19.68 14.93
CA ASN A 241 8.41 -19.52 14.71
C ASN A 241 8.93 -19.73 13.27
N ARG A 242 8.39 -18.99 12.29
CA ARG A 242 8.83 -19.04 10.86
C ARG A 242 8.92 -20.47 10.30
N GLY A 243 8.15 -21.40 10.88
CA GLY A 243 8.15 -22.81 10.50
C GLY A 243 7.68 -23.05 9.06
N PRO A 244 7.72 -24.30 8.58
CA PRO A 244 7.42 -24.64 7.21
C PRO A 244 6.04 -24.11 6.81
N VAL A 245 6.02 -23.45 5.65
CA VAL A 245 4.80 -22.99 5.01
C VAL A 245 4.21 -24.18 4.28
N ILE A 246 3.05 -24.63 4.71
CA ILE A 246 2.29 -25.65 3.99
C ILE A 246 1.29 -24.93 3.10
N SER A 247 1.39 -25.09 1.78
CA SER A 247 0.47 -24.43 0.83
C SER A 247 -0.14 -25.42 -0.15
N TRP A 248 -1.33 -25.10 -0.64
CA TRP A 248 -1.97 -25.89 -1.68
C TRP A 248 -1.17 -25.82 -2.98
N LEU A 249 -0.81 -24.60 -3.39
CA LEU A 249 0.22 -24.30 -4.38
C LEU A 249 1.29 -23.44 -3.69
N THR A 250 2.56 -23.85 -3.75
CA THR A 250 3.64 -23.08 -3.11
C THR A 250 3.67 -21.66 -3.65
N ASP A 251 3.54 -20.68 -2.75
CA ASP A 251 3.56 -19.26 -3.07
C ASP A 251 4.66 -18.57 -2.24
N PRO A 252 5.78 -18.14 -2.85
CA PRO A 252 6.83 -17.41 -2.13
C PRO A 252 6.32 -16.07 -1.58
N ALA A 253 5.19 -15.57 -2.09
CA ALA A 253 4.52 -14.36 -1.65
C ALA A 253 3.39 -14.59 -0.63
N ALA A 254 3.06 -15.82 -0.21
CA ALA A 254 1.85 -16.14 0.57
C ALA A 254 1.58 -15.24 1.80
N PHE A 255 2.64 -14.71 2.44
CA PHE A 255 2.56 -13.88 3.64
C PHE A 255 3.05 -12.44 3.42
N SER A 256 3.38 -12.08 2.18
CA SER A 256 3.75 -10.72 1.81
C SER A 256 2.57 -10.04 1.17
N THR A 257 2.15 -8.90 1.71
CA THR A 257 1.10 -8.08 1.09
C THR A 257 1.65 -7.04 0.10
N VAL A 258 2.98 -6.96 -0.02
CA VAL A 258 3.69 -5.96 -0.84
C VAL A 258 4.03 -6.52 -2.23
N ARG A 259 4.03 -7.85 -2.38
CA ARG A 259 4.37 -8.46 -3.66
C ARG A 259 3.22 -8.29 -4.64
N ALA A 260 3.60 -7.97 -5.87
CA ALA A 260 2.63 -7.63 -6.91
C ALA A 260 1.84 -8.83 -7.42
N HIS A 261 2.31 -10.08 -7.24
CA HIS A 261 1.64 -11.26 -7.79
C HIS A 261 1.64 -12.40 -6.78
N HIS A 262 0.56 -13.17 -6.80
CA HIS A 262 0.36 -14.33 -5.96
C HIS A 262 -0.10 -15.52 -6.77
N ARG A 263 0.28 -16.70 -6.29
CA ARG A 263 -0.09 -17.95 -6.94
C ARG A 263 -1.44 -18.44 -6.50
N PHE A 264 -2.16 -19.07 -7.43
CA PHE A 264 -3.48 -19.61 -7.21
C PHE A 264 -3.72 -20.92 -7.96
N VAL A 265 -4.73 -21.64 -7.48
CA VAL A 265 -5.34 -22.82 -8.11
C VAL A 265 -6.73 -22.42 -8.62
N PRO A 266 -7.12 -22.75 -9.87
CA PRO A 266 -8.43 -22.37 -10.39
C PRO A 266 -9.55 -23.14 -9.69
N LEU A 267 -10.54 -22.39 -9.21
CA LEU A 267 -11.84 -22.84 -8.78
C LEU A 267 -12.82 -22.58 -9.94
N ARG A 268 -13.45 -23.63 -10.47
CA ARG A 268 -14.44 -23.53 -11.55
C ARG A 268 -15.83 -23.71 -10.98
N PHE A 269 -16.70 -22.75 -11.19
CA PHE A 269 -18.05 -22.76 -10.63
C PHE A 269 -19.04 -23.24 -11.69
N THR A 270 -19.65 -24.40 -11.45
CA THR A 270 -20.70 -24.93 -12.31
C THR A 270 -22.02 -24.33 -11.86
N ALA A 271 -22.58 -23.41 -12.64
CA ALA A 271 -23.88 -22.82 -12.35
C ALA A 271 -24.95 -23.94 -12.36
N GLY A 272 -25.29 -24.47 -11.18
CA GLY A 272 -26.51 -25.25 -10.97
C GLY A 272 -27.74 -24.40 -11.28
N SER A 273 -28.94 -24.98 -11.29
CA SER A 273 -30.18 -24.19 -11.32
C SER A 273 -30.29 -23.44 -9.98
N PRO A 274 -29.86 -22.16 -9.92
CA PRO A 274 -29.81 -21.46 -8.65
C PRO A 274 -31.24 -21.15 -8.23
N VAL A 275 -31.53 -21.24 -6.93
CA VAL A 275 -32.85 -20.92 -6.40
C VAL A 275 -32.92 -19.42 -6.16
N GLY A 276 -33.93 -18.76 -6.72
CA GLY A 276 -34.15 -17.31 -6.54
C GLY A 276 -33.70 -16.47 -7.73
N GLU A 277 -34.30 -15.30 -7.85
CA GLU A 277 -33.86 -14.31 -8.84
C GLU A 277 -32.63 -13.55 -8.31
N ALA A 278 -31.73 -13.18 -9.21
CA ALA A 278 -30.50 -12.47 -8.86
C ALA A 278 -30.06 -11.55 -10.01
N LEU A 279 -29.46 -10.43 -9.65
CA LEU A 279 -28.81 -9.50 -10.57
C LEU A 279 -27.38 -9.29 -10.13
N LEU A 280 -26.45 -9.63 -11.01
CA LEU A 280 -25.03 -9.41 -10.81
C LEU A 280 -24.46 -8.79 -12.09
N GLY A 281 -23.39 -8.05 -11.95
CA GLY A 281 -22.71 -7.45 -13.09
C GLY A 281 -21.21 -7.40 -12.89
N ARG A 282 -20.51 -7.27 -14.01
CA ARG A 282 -19.09 -6.96 -14.05
C ARG A 282 -18.83 -5.98 -15.19
N THR A 283 -18.01 -5.00 -14.91
CA THR A 283 -17.40 -4.16 -15.95
C THR A 283 -16.09 -4.79 -16.41
N GLY A 284 -15.62 -4.46 -17.62
CA GLY A 284 -14.27 -4.87 -18.05
C GLY A 284 -13.15 -4.19 -17.24
N HIS A 285 -13.42 -2.97 -16.74
CA HIS A 285 -12.52 -2.18 -15.92
C HIS A 285 -13.31 -1.31 -14.94
N SER A 286 -12.64 -0.68 -13.99
CA SER A 286 -13.22 0.34 -13.09
C SER A 286 -12.75 1.76 -13.43
N LEU A 287 -12.10 1.90 -14.59
CA LEU A 287 -11.51 3.13 -15.10
C LEU A 287 -11.89 3.24 -16.58
N VAL A 288 -12.21 4.44 -17.04
CA VAL A 288 -12.48 4.74 -18.44
C VAL A 288 -11.82 6.08 -18.79
N GLU A 289 -11.08 6.12 -19.89
CA GLU A 289 -10.38 7.32 -20.42
C GLU A 289 -11.23 8.00 -21.50
N GLY A 290 -12.51 8.23 -21.18
CA GLY A 290 -13.54 8.54 -22.17
C GLY A 290 -13.96 7.32 -22.99
N GLY A 291 -15.11 7.40 -23.66
CA GLY A 291 -15.64 6.31 -24.47
C GLY A 291 -16.57 5.37 -23.70
N THR A 292 -16.60 4.11 -24.14
CA THR A 292 -17.52 3.09 -23.62
C THR A 292 -16.81 2.03 -22.79
N LEU A 293 -17.47 1.55 -21.74
CA LEU A 293 -17.03 0.46 -20.88
C LEU A 293 -17.90 -0.78 -21.13
N PRO A 294 -17.32 -1.94 -21.50
CA PRO A 294 -18.08 -3.18 -21.60
C PRO A 294 -18.62 -3.58 -20.23
N LEU A 295 -19.91 -3.93 -20.20
CA LEU A 295 -20.65 -4.34 -19.03
C LEU A 295 -21.32 -5.69 -19.33
N ASP A 296 -20.96 -6.73 -18.59
CA ASP A 296 -21.69 -7.98 -18.57
C ASP A 296 -22.61 -8.00 -17.36
N VAL A 297 -23.89 -8.25 -17.59
CA VAL A 297 -24.91 -8.42 -16.55
C VAL A 297 -25.38 -9.87 -16.58
N VAL A 298 -25.31 -10.54 -15.45
CA VAL A 298 -25.84 -11.90 -15.25
C VAL A 298 -27.10 -11.81 -14.44
N ILE A 299 -28.19 -12.31 -15.02
CA ILE A 299 -29.52 -12.34 -14.44
C ILE A 299 -29.95 -13.78 -14.27
N LEU A 300 -30.37 -14.13 -13.06
CA LEU A 300 -31.03 -15.40 -12.77
C LEU A 300 -32.53 -15.14 -12.73
N ALA A 301 -33.28 -15.68 -13.68
CA ALA A 301 -34.73 -15.54 -13.76
C ALA A 301 -35.41 -16.85 -13.33
N GLN A 302 -36.43 -16.77 -12.46
CA GLN A 302 -37.18 -17.96 -12.05
C GLN A 302 -38.14 -18.46 -13.14
N GLU A 303 -38.62 -17.54 -13.97
CA GLU A 303 -39.58 -17.77 -15.03
C GLU A 303 -39.09 -17.13 -16.34
N ALA A 304 -39.49 -17.70 -17.47
CA ALA A 304 -39.26 -17.06 -18.76
C ALA A 304 -40.32 -15.96 -18.95
N GLY A 305 -39.93 -14.83 -19.53
CA GLY A 305 -40.84 -13.71 -19.73
C GLY A 305 -40.10 -12.43 -20.08
N SER A 306 -40.86 -11.34 -20.21
CA SER A 306 -40.30 -10.04 -20.54
C SER A 306 -40.12 -9.19 -19.28
N GLY A 307 -39.04 -8.44 -19.21
CA GLY A 307 -38.83 -7.44 -18.17
C GLY A 307 -38.11 -6.21 -18.69
N VAL A 308 -37.71 -5.34 -17.78
CA VAL A 308 -37.16 -4.01 -18.12
C VAL A 308 -35.82 -3.82 -17.45
N LEU A 309 -34.78 -3.51 -18.23
CA LEU A 309 -33.46 -3.13 -17.74
C LEU A 309 -33.26 -1.63 -17.91
N LYS A 310 -32.78 -0.96 -16.85
CA LYS A 310 -32.39 0.46 -16.86
C LYS A 310 -30.93 0.57 -16.44
N MET A 311 -30.17 1.41 -17.12
CA MET A 311 -28.78 1.71 -16.79
C MET A 311 -28.65 3.21 -16.55
N ASP A 312 -28.04 3.58 -15.42
CA ASP A 312 -27.91 4.95 -14.95
C ASP A 312 -26.48 5.21 -14.44
N PHE A 313 -26.11 6.48 -14.40
CA PHE A 313 -24.85 6.96 -13.87
C PHE A 313 -25.17 7.96 -12.77
N LEU A 314 -24.76 7.65 -11.54
CA LEU A 314 -25.04 8.50 -10.40
C LEU A 314 -23.77 9.22 -9.95
N ASP A 315 -23.92 10.50 -9.59
CA ASP A 315 -22.85 11.29 -8.97
C ASP A 315 -22.60 10.87 -7.50
N ALA A 316 -21.67 11.56 -6.83
CA ALA A 316 -21.35 11.32 -5.42
C ALA A 316 -22.56 11.57 -4.48
N GLN A 317 -23.57 12.31 -4.93
CA GLN A 317 -24.82 12.58 -4.21
C GLN A 317 -25.95 11.61 -4.63
N GLN A 318 -25.64 10.54 -5.36
CA GLN A 318 -26.61 9.54 -5.85
C GLN A 318 -27.66 10.11 -6.83
N ARG A 319 -27.35 11.21 -7.51
CA ARG A 319 -28.24 11.83 -8.52
C ARG A 319 -27.83 11.37 -9.92
N SER A 320 -28.83 11.07 -10.75
CA SER A 320 -28.58 10.75 -12.16
C SER A 320 -27.94 11.94 -12.87
N VAL A 321 -26.86 11.68 -13.61
CA VAL A 321 -26.20 12.67 -14.47
C VAL A 321 -26.69 12.61 -15.92
N LEU A 322 -27.61 11.70 -16.23
CA LEU A 322 -28.27 11.64 -17.53
C LEU A 322 -29.42 12.66 -17.57
N ALA A 323 -29.34 13.64 -18.48
CA ALA A 323 -30.34 14.70 -18.60
C ALA A 323 -31.77 14.17 -18.83
N SER A 324 -31.92 13.06 -19.57
CA SER A 324 -33.19 12.39 -19.83
C SER A 324 -33.56 11.32 -18.80
N GLY A 325 -32.71 11.07 -17.80
CA GLY A 325 -32.74 9.89 -16.97
C GLY A 325 -32.40 8.59 -17.72
N PRO A 326 -32.40 7.45 -17.02
CA PRO A 326 -32.06 6.16 -17.59
C PRO A 326 -33.16 5.65 -18.55
N VAL A 327 -32.76 5.27 -19.77
CA VAL A 327 -33.68 4.76 -20.80
C VAL A 327 -34.04 3.30 -20.51
N PRO A 328 -35.33 2.95 -20.30
CA PRO A 328 -35.74 1.56 -20.11
C PRO A 328 -35.59 0.76 -21.40
N THR A 329 -34.94 -0.39 -21.30
CA THR A 329 -34.78 -1.36 -22.38
C THR A 329 -35.54 -2.63 -22.04
N ARG A 330 -36.47 -3.04 -22.91
CA ARG A 330 -37.18 -4.32 -22.76
C ARG A 330 -36.22 -5.49 -23.04
N VAL A 331 -36.24 -6.51 -22.20
CA VAL A 331 -35.40 -7.71 -22.34
C VAL A 331 -36.26 -8.95 -22.13
N ASP A 332 -36.11 -9.93 -23.01
CA ASP A 332 -36.75 -11.23 -22.86
C ASP A 332 -35.79 -12.20 -22.17
N PHE A 333 -36.24 -12.76 -21.05
CA PHE A 333 -35.50 -13.68 -20.21
C PHE A 333 -35.91 -15.12 -20.47
N ARG A 334 -34.92 -16.01 -20.48
CA ARG A 334 -35.13 -17.44 -20.34
C ARG A 334 -35.12 -17.79 -18.85
N LYS A 335 -35.84 -18.84 -18.47
CA LYS A 335 -35.71 -19.42 -17.13
C LYS A 335 -34.25 -19.84 -16.88
N GLY A 336 -33.71 -19.47 -15.74
CA GLY A 336 -32.32 -19.72 -15.36
C GLY A 336 -31.38 -18.56 -15.68
N ARG A 337 -30.16 -18.87 -16.11
CA ARG A 337 -29.07 -17.91 -16.30
C ARG A 337 -29.18 -17.19 -17.66
N ASN A 338 -29.24 -15.86 -17.60
CA ASN A 338 -29.20 -14.95 -18.74
C ASN A 338 -27.93 -14.11 -18.64
N VAL A 339 -27.20 -13.97 -19.73
CA VAL A 339 -26.00 -13.11 -19.82
C VAL A 339 -26.29 -12.03 -20.85
N LEU A 340 -26.23 -10.77 -20.42
CA LEU A 340 -26.44 -9.60 -21.26
C LEU A 340 -25.16 -8.78 -21.30
N THR A 341 -24.61 -8.59 -22.50
CA THR A 341 -23.49 -7.65 -22.69
C THR A 341 -24.05 -6.31 -23.17
N ARG A 342 -23.58 -5.22 -22.56
CA ARG A 342 -23.92 -3.83 -22.84
C ARG A 342 -22.66 -2.98 -22.91
N GLN A 343 -22.80 -1.78 -23.45
CA GLN A 343 -21.77 -0.74 -23.42
C GLN A 343 -22.30 0.40 -22.56
N ALA A 344 -21.59 0.73 -21.48
CA ALA A 344 -21.86 1.92 -20.69
C ALA A 344 -21.05 3.07 -21.29
N ASP A 345 -21.72 4.08 -21.86
CA ASP A 345 -21.08 5.21 -22.53
C ASP A 345 -20.81 6.35 -21.55
N PHE A 346 -19.53 6.65 -21.31
CA PHE A 346 -19.05 7.73 -20.45
C PHE A 346 -18.60 8.96 -21.26
N SER A 347 -18.71 8.93 -22.59
CA SER A 347 -18.15 9.98 -23.47
C SER A 347 -18.75 11.37 -23.23
N ALA A 348 -20.01 11.43 -22.77
CA ALA A 348 -20.71 12.68 -22.49
C ALA A 348 -20.61 13.10 -21.01
N LEU A 349 -19.93 12.32 -20.17
CA LEU A 349 -19.82 12.59 -18.74
C LEU A 349 -18.51 13.33 -18.45
N ASP A 350 -18.57 14.27 -17.52
CA ASP A 350 -17.39 14.95 -17.02
C ASP A 350 -16.43 13.95 -16.33
N ARG A 351 -15.17 14.37 -16.15
CA ARG A 351 -14.22 13.64 -15.34
C ARG A 351 -14.73 13.52 -13.90
N GLY A 352 -14.72 12.31 -13.34
CA GLY A 352 -15.10 12.09 -11.95
C GLY A 352 -15.48 10.64 -11.65
N PRO A 353 -15.68 10.33 -10.36
CA PRO A 353 -16.25 9.04 -9.94
C PRO A 353 -17.76 9.00 -10.19
N TYR A 354 -18.23 7.89 -10.74
CA TYR A 354 -19.64 7.61 -10.96
C TYR A 354 -20.02 6.26 -10.39
N LEU A 355 -21.22 6.17 -9.81
CA LEU A 355 -21.85 4.89 -9.54
C LEU A 355 -22.63 4.44 -10.78
N LEU A 356 -22.06 3.50 -11.54
CA LEU A 356 -22.77 2.83 -12.61
C LEU A 356 -23.81 1.91 -11.98
N LYS A 357 -25.10 2.20 -12.22
CA LYS A 357 -26.23 1.49 -11.64
C LYS A 357 -27.02 0.79 -12.74
N VAL A 358 -27.39 -0.47 -12.48
CA VAL A 358 -28.28 -1.26 -13.33
C VAL A 358 -29.45 -1.72 -12.49
N ASP A 359 -30.66 -1.33 -12.91
CA ASP A 359 -31.91 -1.82 -12.36
C ASP A 359 -32.56 -2.79 -13.34
N VAL A 360 -33.12 -3.88 -12.83
CA VAL A 360 -33.90 -4.84 -13.61
C VAL A 360 -35.23 -5.10 -12.92
N GLU A 361 -36.32 -4.92 -13.66
CA GLU A 361 -37.66 -5.42 -13.31
C GLU A 361 -37.85 -6.78 -13.99
N MET A 362 -37.98 -7.82 -13.17
CA MET A 362 -38.08 -9.21 -13.59
C MET A 362 -39.52 -9.55 -14.06
N PRO A 363 -39.73 -10.63 -14.83
CA PRO A 363 -41.08 -11.07 -15.21
C PRO A 363 -41.99 -11.39 -14.02
N SER A 364 -41.39 -11.77 -12.89
CA SER A 364 -42.06 -11.99 -11.60
C SER A 364 -42.62 -10.71 -10.96
N GLY A 365 -42.21 -9.53 -11.45
CA GLY A 365 -42.42 -8.23 -10.82
C GLY A 365 -41.34 -7.84 -9.79
N GLN A 366 -40.36 -8.71 -9.51
CA GLN A 366 -39.26 -8.37 -8.60
C GLN A 366 -38.33 -7.33 -9.22
N ALA A 367 -38.04 -6.26 -8.49
CA ALA A 367 -37.02 -5.28 -8.86
C ALA A 367 -35.68 -5.62 -8.20
N LEU A 368 -34.61 -5.66 -8.99
CA LEU A 368 -33.24 -5.95 -8.55
C LEU A 368 -32.30 -4.83 -8.99
N THR A 369 -31.32 -4.51 -8.16
CA THR A 369 -30.32 -3.48 -8.44
C THR A 369 -28.91 -4.04 -8.29
N TRP A 370 -28.06 -3.72 -9.25
CA TRP A 370 -26.61 -3.90 -9.17
C TRP A 370 -25.93 -2.54 -9.41
N SER A 371 -24.79 -2.33 -8.78
CA SER A 371 -23.99 -1.13 -9.04
C SER A 371 -22.50 -1.37 -8.85
N SER A 372 -21.69 -0.53 -9.49
CA SER A 372 -20.24 -0.53 -9.37
C SER A 372 -19.69 0.89 -9.49
N LEU A 373 -18.63 1.19 -8.73
CA LEU A 373 -17.93 2.46 -8.85
C LEU A 373 -17.00 2.43 -10.07
N VAL A 374 -17.14 3.40 -10.95
CA VAL A 374 -16.29 3.60 -12.11
C VAL A 374 -15.71 5.01 -12.07
N LEU A 375 -14.42 5.13 -12.30
CA LEU A 375 -13.77 6.42 -12.46
C LEU A 375 -13.68 6.78 -13.95
N ASN A 376 -14.32 7.87 -14.35
CA ASN A 376 -14.14 8.45 -15.68
C ASN A 376 -13.03 9.50 -15.62
N LEU A 377 -11.94 9.29 -16.35
CA LEU A 377 -10.90 10.31 -16.50
C LEU A 377 -11.31 11.34 -17.57
N GLY A 378 -12.15 10.96 -18.53
CA GLY A 378 -12.49 11.79 -19.69
C GLY A 378 -11.45 11.68 -20.81
N ALA A 379 -11.86 11.96 -22.04
CA ALA A 379 -10.94 11.98 -23.18
C ALA A 379 -10.00 13.19 -23.09
N GLY A 380 -8.70 12.99 -23.33
CA GLY A 380 -7.71 14.08 -23.30
C GLY A 380 -7.40 14.63 -21.91
N TRP A 381 -7.85 13.96 -20.84
CA TRP A 381 -7.72 14.41 -19.44
C TRP A 381 -6.29 14.79 -19.04
N ARG A 382 -5.31 14.05 -19.55
CA ARG A 382 -3.89 14.29 -19.25
C ARG A 382 -3.41 15.61 -19.84
N ALA A 383 -3.75 15.87 -21.11
CA ALA A 383 -3.38 17.11 -21.78
C ALA A 383 -4.06 18.34 -21.13
N ASP A 384 -5.34 18.22 -20.75
CA ASP A 384 -6.05 19.24 -19.96
C ASP A 384 -5.32 19.56 -18.64
N CYS A 385 -4.94 18.53 -17.88
CA CYS A 385 -4.17 18.72 -16.65
C CYS A 385 -2.80 19.35 -16.92
N GLU A 386 -2.06 18.91 -17.95
CA GLU A 386 -0.75 19.46 -18.31
C GLU A 386 -0.83 20.95 -18.66
N GLU A 387 -1.86 21.38 -19.42
CA GLU A 387 -2.11 22.78 -19.75
C GLU A 387 -2.41 23.61 -18.49
N ARG A 388 -3.30 23.12 -17.63
CA ARG A 388 -3.63 23.79 -16.36
C ARG A 388 -2.43 23.87 -15.43
N ILE A 389 -1.62 22.82 -15.35
CA ILE A 389 -0.36 22.81 -14.59
C ILE A 389 0.63 23.82 -15.15
N ALA A 390 0.77 23.92 -16.48
CA ALA A 390 1.68 24.88 -17.11
C ALA A 390 1.30 26.36 -16.80
N SER A 391 0.03 26.62 -16.50
CA SER A 391 -0.44 27.95 -16.06
C SER A 391 -0.09 28.30 -14.61
N LEU A 392 0.34 27.32 -13.80
CA LEU A 392 0.70 27.54 -12.40
C LEU A 392 2.03 28.30 -12.27
N PRO A 393 2.25 29.01 -11.14
CA PRO A 393 3.57 29.52 -10.78
C PRO A 393 4.63 28.41 -10.83
N ALA A 394 5.83 28.72 -11.34
CA ALA A 394 6.87 27.72 -11.61
C ALA A 394 7.19 26.79 -10.42
N LEU A 395 7.20 27.33 -9.19
CA LEU A 395 7.47 26.55 -7.96
C LEU A 395 6.31 25.61 -7.56
N GLN A 396 5.10 25.85 -8.07
CA GLN A 396 3.90 25.04 -7.83
C GLN A 396 3.69 23.98 -8.91
N GLN A 397 4.27 24.16 -10.11
CA GLN A 397 4.18 23.19 -11.20
C GLN A 397 4.66 21.79 -10.79
N THR A 398 5.70 21.70 -9.95
CA THR A 398 6.20 20.42 -9.43
C THR A 398 5.15 19.64 -8.66
N THR A 399 4.31 20.33 -7.87
CA THR A 399 3.19 19.67 -7.16
C THR A 399 2.15 19.17 -8.17
N GLY A 400 1.78 20.00 -9.15
CA GLY A 400 0.89 19.60 -10.25
C GLY A 400 1.36 18.34 -10.98
N GLN A 401 2.63 18.33 -11.41
CA GLN A 401 3.25 17.22 -12.12
C GLN A 401 3.33 15.95 -11.26
N TYR A 402 3.67 16.08 -9.97
CA TYR A 402 3.68 14.95 -9.04
C TYR A 402 2.31 14.26 -8.97
N TYR A 403 1.25 15.04 -8.79
CA TYR A 403 -0.11 14.51 -8.76
C TYR A 403 -0.52 13.87 -10.08
N LEU A 404 -0.24 14.55 -11.20
CA LEU A 404 -0.55 14.03 -12.53
C LEU A 404 0.14 12.68 -12.80
N GLU A 405 1.43 12.57 -12.51
CA GLU A 405 2.15 11.31 -12.70
C GLU A 405 1.71 10.24 -11.71
N THR A 406 1.36 10.61 -10.47
CA THR A 406 0.77 9.67 -9.50
C THR A 406 -0.55 9.11 -10.01
N VAL A 407 -1.44 9.94 -10.56
CA VAL A 407 -2.69 9.52 -11.19
C VAL A 407 -2.41 8.63 -12.41
N ALA A 408 -1.51 9.05 -13.30
CA ALA A 408 -1.20 8.29 -14.51
C ALA A 408 -0.58 6.93 -14.20
N GLU A 409 0.34 6.86 -13.23
CA GLU A 409 0.93 5.61 -12.78
C GLU A 409 -0.10 4.71 -12.10
N ALA A 410 -0.90 5.25 -11.19
CA ALA A 410 -1.96 4.49 -10.52
C ALA A 410 -3.03 4.00 -11.52
N ALA A 411 -3.35 4.77 -12.56
CA ALA A 411 -4.23 4.37 -13.65
C ALA A 411 -3.64 3.21 -14.46
N ARG A 412 -2.37 3.32 -14.90
CA ARG A 412 -1.67 2.24 -15.64
C ARG A 412 -1.57 0.95 -14.84
N ASN A 413 -1.38 1.08 -13.53
CA ASN A 413 -1.17 -0.05 -12.62
C ASN A 413 -2.47 -0.54 -11.96
N LEU A 414 -3.63 0.05 -12.26
CA LEU A 414 -4.90 -0.35 -11.67
C LEU A 414 -5.31 -1.73 -12.22
N PRO A 415 -5.37 -2.78 -11.39
CA PRO A 415 -5.81 -4.09 -11.87
C PRO A 415 -7.27 -4.04 -12.35
N GLN A 416 -7.59 -4.88 -13.32
CA GLN A 416 -8.95 -4.97 -13.86
C GLN A 416 -9.99 -5.11 -12.75
N ARG A 417 -11.07 -4.33 -12.84
CA ARG A 417 -12.22 -4.34 -11.91
C ARG A 417 -11.89 -3.99 -10.46
N ARG A 418 -10.66 -3.58 -10.13
CA ARG A 418 -10.29 -3.16 -8.79
C ARG A 418 -10.93 -1.81 -8.47
N HIS A 419 -11.48 -1.61 -7.28
CA HIS A 419 -12.08 -0.33 -6.90
C HIS A 419 -11.06 0.83 -7.06
N PRO A 420 -11.39 1.91 -7.78
CA PRO A 420 -10.45 2.98 -8.16
C PRO A 420 -10.23 3.99 -7.02
N GLY A 421 -10.38 3.58 -5.75
CA GLY A 421 -10.59 4.50 -4.63
C GLY A 421 -9.41 5.44 -4.38
N SER A 422 -8.20 4.91 -4.27
CA SER A 422 -6.98 5.72 -4.09
C SER A 422 -6.73 6.66 -5.28
N LEU A 423 -6.88 6.14 -6.51
CA LEU A 423 -6.77 6.93 -7.73
C LEU A 423 -7.82 8.06 -7.78
N THR A 424 -9.05 7.78 -7.35
CA THR A 424 -10.15 8.75 -7.26
C THR A 424 -9.80 9.86 -6.29
N THR A 425 -9.29 9.54 -5.10
CA THR A 425 -8.87 10.54 -4.11
C THR A 425 -7.78 11.44 -4.67
N THR A 426 -6.72 10.87 -5.26
CA THR A 426 -5.62 11.66 -5.85
C THR A 426 -6.09 12.52 -7.02
N LEU A 427 -6.99 12.02 -7.86
CA LEU A 427 -7.58 12.80 -8.95
C LEU A 427 -8.42 13.97 -8.43
N LEU A 428 -9.28 13.73 -7.43
CA LEU A 428 -10.10 14.79 -6.85
C LEU A 428 -9.23 15.86 -6.17
N GLU A 429 -8.14 15.47 -5.51
CA GLU A 429 -7.16 16.42 -4.97
C GLU A 429 -6.54 17.28 -6.08
N LEU A 430 -6.08 16.64 -7.17
CA LEU A 430 -5.57 17.32 -8.37
C LEU A 430 -6.57 18.33 -8.93
N GLU A 431 -7.81 17.90 -9.14
CA GLU A 431 -8.87 18.77 -9.65
C GLU A 431 -9.18 19.93 -8.72
N THR A 432 -9.24 19.66 -7.42
CA THR A 432 -9.57 20.66 -6.41
C THR A 432 -8.54 21.78 -6.41
N PHE A 433 -7.24 21.45 -6.37
CA PHE A 433 -6.22 22.51 -6.33
C PHE A 433 -6.02 23.19 -7.68
N LEU A 434 -6.18 22.49 -8.80
CA LEU A 434 -6.11 23.13 -10.13
C LEU A 434 -7.30 24.08 -10.33
N GLY A 435 -8.48 23.72 -9.82
CA GLY A 435 -9.64 24.61 -9.78
C GLY A 435 -9.40 25.83 -8.89
N ALA A 436 -8.88 25.62 -7.68
CA ALA A 436 -8.51 26.71 -6.77
C ALA A 436 -7.46 27.64 -7.39
N ALA A 437 -6.45 27.09 -8.07
CA ALA A 437 -5.41 27.88 -8.73
C ALA A 437 -5.94 28.71 -9.90
N ALA A 438 -6.91 28.22 -10.66
CA ALA A 438 -7.56 29.00 -11.71
C ALA A 438 -8.31 30.22 -11.15
N VAL A 439 -8.86 30.13 -9.93
CA VAL A 439 -9.61 31.22 -9.30
C VAL A 439 -8.70 32.16 -8.50
N HIS A 440 -7.73 31.62 -7.78
CA HIS A 440 -6.92 32.34 -6.78
C HIS A 440 -5.46 32.55 -7.19
N GLY A 441 -5.02 31.96 -8.30
CA GLY A 441 -3.62 32.03 -8.77
C GLY A 441 -2.64 31.17 -7.97
N SER A 442 -3.11 30.32 -7.05
CA SER A 442 -2.28 29.47 -6.19
C SER A 442 -2.95 28.14 -5.88
N ILE A 443 -2.16 27.06 -5.78
CA ILE A 443 -2.62 25.73 -5.35
C ILE A 443 -2.83 25.61 -3.84
N LEU A 444 -2.34 26.58 -3.06
CA LEU A 444 -2.39 26.52 -1.60
C LEU A 444 -3.81 26.81 -1.08
N PRO A 445 -4.37 25.94 -0.22
CA PRO A 445 -5.63 26.25 0.44
C PRO A 445 -5.44 27.35 1.50
N GLU A 446 -6.54 27.96 1.95
CA GLU A 446 -6.50 29.01 2.99
C GLU A 446 -6.04 28.49 4.35
N SER A 447 -6.24 27.21 4.64
CA SER A 447 -5.76 26.54 5.85
C SER A 447 -5.89 25.02 5.74
N GLY A 448 -5.30 24.28 6.68
CA GLY A 448 -5.40 22.83 6.80
C GLY A 448 -4.11 22.11 6.41
N ILE A 449 -4.24 20.82 6.13
CA ILE A 449 -3.13 19.96 5.70
C ILE A 449 -3.22 19.83 4.19
N PHE A 450 -2.11 20.11 3.51
CA PHE A 450 -1.99 20.04 2.07
C PHE A 450 -0.75 19.23 1.69
N ARG A 451 -0.89 18.27 0.78
CA ARG A 451 0.26 17.52 0.26
C ARG A 451 0.80 18.26 -0.95
N ALA A 452 2.02 18.75 -0.85
CA ALA A 452 2.76 19.34 -1.96
C ALA A 452 3.86 18.39 -2.45
N ALA A 453 4.55 18.78 -3.50
CA ALA A 453 5.80 18.15 -3.92
C ALA A 453 6.85 19.20 -4.28
N TRP A 454 8.10 18.91 -3.92
CA TRP A 454 9.26 19.75 -4.21
C TRP A 454 10.20 19.03 -5.20
N PRO A 455 10.98 19.77 -6.01
CA PRO A 455 11.84 19.18 -7.03
C PRO A 455 13.15 18.70 -6.41
N SER A 456 13.23 17.42 -6.02
CA SER A 456 14.47 16.80 -5.52
C SER A 456 15.38 16.36 -6.67
N PRO A 457 16.66 16.07 -6.41
CA PRO A 457 17.57 15.51 -7.41
C PRO A 457 17.13 14.16 -7.97
N GLN A 458 16.29 13.42 -7.23
CA GLN A 458 15.75 12.12 -7.63
C GLN A 458 14.38 12.24 -8.34
N GLY A 459 13.82 13.44 -8.42
CA GLY A 459 12.49 13.73 -8.97
C GLY A 459 11.59 14.45 -7.97
N PRO A 460 10.32 14.70 -8.31
CA PRO A 460 9.37 15.30 -7.38
C PRO A 460 9.19 14.43 -6.12
N GLU A 461 9.46 14.99 -4.94
CA GLU A 461 9.28 14.31 -3.66
C GLU A 461 8.12 14.94 -2.87
N PRO A 462 7.23 14.13 -2.27
CA PRO A 462 6.08 14.65 -1.53
C PRO A 462 6.50 15.25 -0.19
N VAL A 463 5.87 16.36 0.18
CA VAL A 463 5.92 16.99 1.51
C VAL A 463 4.52 17.29 1.99
N LEU A 464 4.30 17.26 3.31
CA LEU A 464 3.06 17.73 3.91
C LEU A 464 3.25 19.16 4.39
N LEU A 465 2.40 20.05 3.92
CA LEU A 465 2.27 21.41 4.40
C LEU A 465 1.14 21.44 5.43
N PHE A 466 1.41 22.00 6.61
CA PHE A 466 0.36 22.39 7.54
C PHE A 466 0.24 23.93 7.55
N LEU A 467 -0.90 24.40 7.04
CA LEU A 467 -1.27 25.81 6.95
C LEU A 467 -2.23 26.14 8.11
N PRO A 468 -1.84 27.00 9.06
CA PRO A 468 -2.71 27.37 10.17
C PRO A 468 -3.96 28.12 9.69
N ALA A 469 -5.01 28.13 10.52
CA ALA A 469 -6.22 28.89 10.21
C ALA A 469 -5.89 30.39 10.09
N GLY A 470 -6.37 31.03 9.02
CA GLY A 470 -6.06 32.43 8.74
C GLY A 470 -4.72 32.67 8.02
N TYR A 471 -4.03 31.60 7.58
CA TYR A 471 -2.85 31.72 6.73
C TYR A 471 -3.13 32.65 5.54
N ARG A 472 -2.24 33.62 5.36
CA ARG A 472 -2.16 34.45 4.16
C ARG A 472 -0.72 34.44 3.69
N GLN A 473 -0.53 34.31 2.39
CA GLN A 473 0.77 34.53 1.79
C GLN A 473 1.13 36.00 1.96
N ALA A 474 1.96 36.30 2.96
CA ALA A 474 2.37 37.63 3.35
C ALA A 474 3.89 37.71 3.52
N ALA A 475 4.45 38.91 3.41
CA ALA A 475 5.83 39.15 3.78
C ALA A 475 6.03 38.85 5.28
N GLY A 476 7.17 38.27 5.64
CA GLY A 476 7.48 37.90 7.04
C GLY A 476 7.01 36.52 7.50
N LEU A 477 6.47 35.67 6.59
CA LEU A 477 6.20 34.26 6.92
C LEU A 477 7.51 33.54 7.29
N ARG A 478 7.48 32.76 8.38
CA ARG A 478 8.59 31.91 8.84
C ARG A 478 8.21 30.44 8.75
N PRO A 479 8.36 29.79 7.59
CA PRO A 479 8.09 28.38 7.46
C PRO A 479 9.10 27.55 8.27
N VAL A 480 8.64 26.43 8.81
CA VAL A 480 9.43 25.49 9.61
C VAL A 480 9.51 24.16 8.87
N VAL A 481 10.70 23.78 8.42
CA VAL A 481 10.97 22.46 7.83
C VAL A 481 11.23 21.45 8.93
N ILE A 482 10.48 20.35 8.94
CA ILE A 482 10.59 19.28 9.93
C ILE A 482 11.08 18.00 9.26
N SER A 483 12.24 17.53 9.69
CA SER A 483 12.84 16.25 9.29
C SER A 483 12.62 15.19 10.38
N ALA A 484 11.89 14.13 10.04
CA ALA A 484 11.60 13.00 10.92
C ALA A 484 12.31 11.72 10.47
N ASP A 485 12.49 10.78 11.40
CA ASP A 485 13.24 9.54 11.20
C ASP A 485 12.38 8.32 10.81
N THR A 486 11.05 8.46 10.84
CA THR A 486 10.12 7.34 10.69
C THR A 486 9.07 7.67 9.63
N PRO A 487 8.89 6.85 8.59
CA PRO A 487 7.87 7.10 7.56
C PRO A 487 6.46 7.15 8.15
N GLY A 488 5.61 8.06 7.65
CA GLY A 488 4.22 8.23 8.09
C GLY A 488 4.05 9.05 9.37
N ILE A 489 5.15 9.51 10.00
CA ILE A 489 5.10 10.41 11.16
C ILE A 489 4.59 11.79 10.76
N GLU A 490 4.88 12.24 9.53
CA GLU A 490 4.48 13.54 9.02
C GLU A 490 2.97 13.78 9.10
N VAL A 491 2.14 12.80 8.74
CA VAL A 491 0.66 12.91 8.82
C VAL A 491 0.24 13.10 10.28
N ARG A 492 0.79 12.27 11.17
CA ARG A 492 0.41 12.30 12.59
C ARG A 492 0.92 13.56 13.30
N MET A 493 2.08 14.11 12.90
CA MET A 493 2.56 15.40 13.39
C MET A 493 1.63 16.52 12.93
N ALA A 494 1.27 16.56 11.64
CA ALA A 494 0.35 17.56 11.11
C ALA A 494 -1.02 17.51 11.82
N ASP A 495 -1.58 16.31 12.04
CA ASP A 495 -2.82 16.12 12.81
C ASP A 495 -2.69 16.58 14.28
N ARG A 496 -1.51 16.42 14.87
CA ARG A 496 -1.25 16.86 16.25
C ARG A 496 -1.12 18.39 16.31
N MET A 497 -0.39 18.99 15.39
CA MET A 497 -0.27 20.44 15.25
C MET A 497 -1.63 21.07 15.03
N GLN A 498 -2.45 20.52 14.14
CA GLN A 498 -3.82 21.00 13.92
C GLN A 498 -4.65 20.96 15.21
N ARG A 499 -4.53 19.89 16.01
CA ARG A 499 -5.20 19.80 17.32
C ARG A 499 -4.65 20.81 18.32
N PHE A 500 -3.35 21.01 18.35
CA PHE A 500 -2.70 22.02 19.18
C PHE A 500 -3.29 23.41 18.88
N TYR A 501 -3.34 23.80 17.61
CA TYR A 501 -3.91 25.08 17.19
C TYR A 501 -5.42 25.20 17.44
N ARG A 502 -6.17 24.12 17.27
CA ARG A 502 -7.64 24.14 17.44
C ARG A 502 -8.06 24.22 18.91
N PHE A 503 -7.32 23.59 19.81
CA PHE A 503 -7.75 23.40 21.19
C PHE A 503 -6.88 24.12 22.23
N GLY A 504 -5.76 24.72 21.81
CA GLY A 504 -4.70 25.16 22.73
C GLY A 504 -4.11 23.98 23.51
N GLU A 505 -3.06 24.20 24.29
CA GLU A 505 -2.46 23.14 25.11
C GLU A 505 -3.40 22.56 26.18
N LEU A 506 -4.51 23.25 26.49
CA LEU A 506 -5.40 22.91 27.57
C LEU A 506 -6.85 23.35 27.24
N PRO A 507 -7.89 22.57 27.61
CA PRO A 507 -9.30 22.91 27.45
C PRO A 507 -9.76 24.28 28.04
N ASN A 508 -8.88 25.01 28.72
CA ASN A 508 -9.18 26.23 29.47
C ASN A 508 -8.30 27.45 29.10
N ALA A 509 -7.39 27.35 28.14
CA ALA A 509 -6.66 28.53 27.67
C ALA A 509 -7.50 29.24 26.60
N THR A 510 -7.97 30.46 26.87
CA THR A 510 -8.57 31.33 25.86
C THR A 510 -7.53 31.59 24.78
N VAL A 511 -7.65 30.89 23.65
CA VAL A 511 -6.85 31.16 22.46
C VAL A 511 -7.17 32.60 22.03
N PRO A 512 -6.20 33.53 22.00
CA PRO A 512 -6.44 34.88 21.53
C PRO A 512 -6.95 34.79 20.09
N ALA A 513 -8.13 35.36 19.82
CA ALA A 513 -8.78 35.33 18.51
C ALA A 513 -8.00 36.08 17.38
N GLU A 514 -6.81 36.59 17.67
CA GLU A 514 -6.06 37.54 16.83
C GLU A 514 -4.59 37.14 16.60
N ARG A 515 -4.18 35.89 16.83
CA ARG A 515 -2.83 35.48 16.42
C ARG A 515 -2.79 35.35 14.88
N GLN A 516 -2.27 36.38 14.20
CA GLN A 516 -2.21 36.44 12.73
C GLN A 516 -0.91 35.87 12.14
N ASP A 517 0.10 35.59 12.97
CA ASP A 517 1.47 35.29 12.50
C ASP A 517 1.89 33.84 12.82
N PHE A 518 1.06 32.87 12.48
CA PHE A 518 1.42 31.46 12.71
C PHE A 518 2.38 30.93 11.62
N PRO A 519 3.42 30.16 12.01
CA PRO A 519 4.33 29.56 11.06
C PRO A 519 3.63 28.48 10.23
N VAL A 520 4.06 28.35 8.97
CA VAL A 520 3.71 27.21 8.12
C VAL A 520 4.69 26.08 8.40
N PHE A 521 4.21 24.84 8.50
CA PHE A 521 5.10 23.69 8.73
C PHE A 521 5.21 22.84 7.48
N VAL A 522 6.44 22.49 7.12
CA VAL A 522 6.78 21.64 5.97
C VAL A 522 7.37 20.34 6.50
N LEU A 523 6.62 19.26 6.42
CA LEU A 523 7.01 17.97 6.96
C LEU A 523 7.46 17.03 5.84
N THR A 524 8.66 16.49 5.97
CA THR A 524 9.22 15.56 4.97
C THR A 524 8.93 14.12 5.32
N ALA A 525 8.72 13.29 4.30
CA ALA A 525 8.78 11.85 4.50
C ALA A 525 10.19 11.43 4.94
N ALA A 526 10.30 10.46 5.84
CA ALA A 526 11.59 9.96 6.30
C ALA A 526 12.30 9.19 5.17
N THR A 527 13.53 9.58 4.84
CA THR A 527 14.40 8.88 3.89
C THR A 527 15.27 7.83 4.61
N ALA A 528 14.62 6.86 5.25
CA ALA A 528 15.33 5.83 6.01
C ALA A 528 16.29 5.03 5.09
N GLY A 529 17.53 4.85 5.53
CA GLY A 529 18.55 4.09 4.79
C GLY A 529 19.33 4.87 3.73
N SER A 530 18.94 6.11 3.41
CA SER A 530 19.74 6.97 2.51
C SER A 530 21.06 7.40 3.19
N PRO A 531 22.19 7.45 2.45
CA PRO A 531 23.45 7.97 2.98
C PRO A 531 23.28 9.38 3.56
N LEU A 532 23.97 9.67 4.67
CA LEU A 532 23.88 10.98 5.34
C LEU A 532 24.09 12.15 4.36
N ALA A 533 25.12 12.08 3.51
CA ALA A 533 25.43 13.12 2.54
C ALA A 533 24.27 13.43 1.57
N SER A 534 23.55 12.40 1.10
CA SER A 534 22.36 12.57 0.27
C SER A 534 21.22 13.23 1.04
N ARG A 535 20.97 12.77 2.28
CA ARG A 535 19.94 13.36 3.15
C ARG A 535 20.23 14.84 3.46
N THR A 536 21.49 15.18 3.72
CA THR A 536 21.97 16.56 3.94
C THR A 536 21.75 17.44 2.72
N THR A 537 22.09 16.94 1.54
CA THR A 537 21.88 17.65 0.27
C THR A 537 20.39 17.90 0.02
N ASN A 538 19.54 16.91 0.26
CA ASN A 538 18.09 17.05 0.09
C ASN A 538 17.50 18.06 1.10
N LEU A 539 17.95 18.04 2.36
CA LEU A 539 17.52 19.03 3.36
C LEU A 539 17.90 20.46 2.96
N GLU A 540 19.13 20.68 2.47
CA GLU A 540 19.59 22.00 2.03
C GLU A 540 18.74 22.53 0.86
N GLN A 541 18.47 21.69 -0.13
CA GLN A 541 17.63 22.08 -1.28
C GLN A 541 16.18 22.31 -0.88
N LEU A 542 15.66 21.52 0.06
CA LEU A 542 14.31 21.71 0.58
C LEU A 542 14.17 23.02 1.35
N LEU A 543 15.16 23.41 2.15
CA LEU A 543 15.17 24.70 2.84
C LEU A 543 15.11 25.86 1.83
N ASP A 544 15.92 25.80 0.78
CA ASP A 544 15.90 26.83 -0.26
C ASP A 544 14.59 26.82 -1.08
N TRP A 545 14.06 25.65 -1.43
CA TRP A 545 12.74 25.54 -2.06
C TRP A 545 11.65 26.13 -1.16
N THR A 546 11.63 25.79 0.13
CA THR A 546 10.63 26.27 1.10
C THR A 546 10.65 27.79 1.18
N ARG A 547 11.84 28.38 1.30
CA ARG A 547 12.02 29.83 1.31
C ARG A 547 11.42 30.49 0.07
N ARG A 548 11.74 29.97 -1.12
CA ARG A 548 11.23 30.51 -2.40
C ARG A 548 9.74 30.27 -2.59
N PHE A 549 9.25 29.09 -2.21
CA PHE A 549 7.86 28.67 -2.39
C PHE A 549 6.89 29.55 -1.59
N PHE A 550 7.26 29.90 -0.35
CA PHE A 550 6.48 30.80 0.50
C PHE A 550 6.85 32.28 0.36
N ALA A 551 7.83 32.62 -0.49
CA ALA A 551 8.43 33.97 -0.55
C ALA A 551 8.84 34.49 0.85
N ALA A 552 9.40 33.60 1.67
CA ALA A 552 9.83 33.88 3.03
C ALA A 552 11.24 34.49 3.06
N ASP A 553 11.48 35.39 4.01
CA ASP A 553 12.81 35.98 4.23
C ASP A 553 13.79 34.94 4.82
N GLY A 554 13.27 34.03 5.63
CA GLY A 554 14.02 32.95 6.25
C GLY A 554 13.19 31.70 6.50
N VAL A 555 13.86 30.66 6.97
CA VAL A 555 13.26 29.34 7.22
C VAL A 555 13.82 28.81 8.54
N LEU A 556 12.96 28.22 9.35
CA LEU A 556 13.34 27.47 10.54
C LEU A 556 13.46 25.98 10.21
N VAL A 557 14.30 25.25 10.93
CA VAL A 557 14.44 23.81 10.73
C VAL A 557 14.42 23.03 12.04
N ALA A 558 13.64 21.96 12.09
CA ALA A 558 13.59 21.03 13.22
C ALA A 558 13.96 19.61 12.76
N GLY A 559 14.78 18.94 13.55
CA GLY A 559 15.15 17.55 13.35
C GLY A 559 14.79 16.70 14.57
N MET A 560 14.16 15.55 14.34
CA MET A 560 13.83 14.59 15.39
C MET A 560 14.66 13.31 15.23
N ASN A 561 15.40 12.92 16.27
CA ASN A 561 16.23 11.71 16.26
C ASN A 561 17.14 11.66 15.01
N SER A 562 17.16 10.57 14.23
CA SER A 562 18.00 10.50 13.03
C SER A 562 17.55 11.44 11.90
N GLY A 563 16.35 12.04 12.01
CA GLY A 563 15.94 13.17 11.18
C GLY A 563 16.78 14.43 11.45
N ALA A 564 17.37 14.56 12.65
CA ALA A 564 18.30 15.63 12.99
C ALA A 564 19.74 15.40 12.49
N ASP A 565 20.08 14.20 11.99
CA ASP A 565 21.44 13.92 11.51
C ASP A 565 21.87 14.89 10.41
N SER A 566 21.00 15.11 9.41
CA SER A 566 21.26 16.01 8.28
C SER A 566 21.33 17.47 8.70
N LEU A 567 20.53 17.87 9.69
CA LEU A 567 20.61 19.20 10.29
C LEU A 567 21.98 19.40 10.93
N LEU A 568 22.42 18.47 11.79
CA LEU A 568 23.72 18.55 12.46
C LEU A 568 24.89 18.49 11.49
N ASP A 569 24.77 17.75 10.39
CA ASP A 569 25.77 17.74 9.33
C ASP A 569 25.86 19.08 8.60
N LEU A 570 24.73 19.74 8.27
CA LEU A 570 24.74 21.12 7.73
C LEU A 570 25.38 22.13 8.69
N VAL A 571 25.02 22.03 9.97
CA VAL A 571 25.58 22.84 11.06
C VAL A 571 27.11 22.67 11.11
N SER A 572 27.59 21.42 11.08
CA SER A 572 29.03 21.11 11.13
C SER A 572 29.82 21.66 9.95
N ARG A 573 29.16 21.92 8.81
CA ARG A 573 29.76 22.50 7.60
C ARG A 573 29.70 24.03 7.56
N GLY A 574 29.00 24.68 8.50
CA GLY A 574 28.70 26.11 8.43
C GLY A 574 27.77 26.49 7.27
N HIS A 575 27.01 25.54 6.74
CA HIS A 575 26.18 25.72 5.54
C HIS A 575 24.69 25.88 5.86
N LEU A 576 24.30 25.90 7.14
CA LEU A 576 22.90 25.98 7.51
C LEU A 576 22.32 27.36 7.17
N ARG A 577 21.64 27.45 6.02
CA ARG A 577 20.89 28.64 5.58
C ARG A 577 19.48 28.68 6.18
N ALA A 578 19.42 28.70 7.51
CA ALA A 578 18.19 28.79 8.29
C ALA A 578 18.33 29.89 9.36
N GLU A 579 17.22 30.47 9.80
CA GLU A 579 17.22 31.47 10.88
C GLU A 579 17.48 30.83 12.25
N GLY A 580 17.15 29.54 12.40
CA GLY A 580 17.33 28.79 13.62
C GLY A 580 17.11 27.30 13.43
N GLY A 581 17.73 26.51 14.29
CA GLY A 581 17.58 25.05 14.32
C GLY A 581 17.00 24.53 15.64
N LEU A 582 16.20 23.47 15.58
CA LEU A 582 15.74 22.71 16.74
C LEU A 582 16.15 21.25 16.63
N VAL A 583 16.80 20.72 17.66
CA VAL A 583 17.14 19.30 17.77
C VAL A 583 16.31 18.67 18.88
N LEU A 584 15.46 17.71 18.51
CA LEU A 584 14.76 16.84 19.45
C LEU A 584 15.55 15.53 19.59
N ALA A 585 16.37 15.46 20.63
CA ALA A 585 17.33 14.38 20.83
C ALA A 585 16.72 13.24 21.65
N GLY A 586 16.63 12.04 21.04
CA GLY A 586 16.33 10.78 21.70
C GLY A 586 17.39 9.71 21.40
N SER A 587 17.02 8.44 21.53
CA SER A 587 17.95 7.30 21.51
C SER A 587 18.59 7.02 20.14
N ARG A 588 17.99 7.52 19.05
CA ARG A 588 18.40 7.24 17.67
C ARG A 588 19.25 8.34 17.03
N LEU A 589 19.58 9.39 17.77
CA LEU A 589 20.42 10.49 17.25
C LEU A 589 21.89 10.03 17.16
N ALA A 590 22.37 9.79 15.94
CA ALA A 590 23.73 9.27 15.69
C ALA A 590 24.19 9.53 14.23
N PRO A 591 24.44 10.79 13.82
CA PRO A 591 24.93 11.14 12.48
C PRO A 591 26.26 10.48 12.12
N TRP A 592 27.16 10.30 13.10
CA TRP A 592 28.49 9.73 12.89
C TRP A 592 28.79 8.63 13.89
N PRO A 593 28.16 7.46 13.77
CA PRO A 593 28.24 6.41 14.78
C PRO A 593 29.69 5.98 15.02
N GLY A 594 30.11 6.02 16.29
CA GLY A 594 31.46 5.63 16.71
C GLY A 594 32.52 6.73 16.62
N GLU A 595 32.24 7.91 16.04
CA GLU A 595 33.16 9.04 16.11
C GLU A 595 33.34 9.51 17.58
N GLN A 596 34.59 9.72 17.97
CA GLN A 596 34.94 10.20 19.31
C GLN A 596 34.68 11.71 19.46
N GLU A 597 34.48 12.18 20.70
CA GLU A 597 34.17 13.58 21.01
C GLU A 597 35.17 14.58 20.41
N ALA A 598 36.48 14.24 20.40
CA ALA A 598 37.51 15.11 19.82
C ALA A 598 37.34 15.32 18.31
N ALA A 599 36.95 14.27 17.58
CA ALA A 599 36.69 14.34 16.14
C ALA A 599 35.41 15.16 15.86
N LEU A 600 34.35 14.93 16.63
CA LEU A 600 33.12 15.71 16.55
C LEU A 600 33.36 17.20 16.84
N ARG A 601 34.17 17.51 17.86
CA ARG A 601 34.53 18.88 18.22
C ARG A 601 35.27 19.56 17.07
N ALA A 602 36.27 18.90 16.49
CA ALA A 602 37.00 19.42 15.34
C ALA A 602 36.06 19.69 14.15
N ARG A 603 35.06 18.82 13.94
CA ARG A 603 34.03 18.99 12.91
C ARG A 603 33.20 20.25 13.13
N PHE A 604 32.77 20.51 14.37
CA PHE A 604 31.93 21.66 14.69
C PHE A 604 32.69 22.99 14.75
N GLN A 605 33.97 23.00 15.13
CA GLN A 605 34.80 24.21 15.23
C GLN A 605 34.85 25.04 13.92
N ALA A 606 34.78 24.38 12.76
CA ALA A 606 34.86 25.07 11.47
C ALA A 606 33.62 25.93 11.15
N GLY A 607 32.45 25.64 11.74
CA GLY A 607 31.18 26.27 11.40
C GLY A 607 30.61 27.22 12.45
N ALA A 608 31.23 27.33 13.63
CA ALA A 608 30.64 27.98 14.80
C ALA A 608 30.31 29.47 14.60
N ASP A 609 31.20 30.21 13.94
CA ASP A 609 31.05 31.66 13.74
C ASP A 609 29.90 32.04 12.79
N GLN A 610 29.41 31.08 12.01
CA GLN A 610 28.35 31.28 11.00
C GLN A 610 27.08 30.49 11.33
N ALA A 611 27.06 29.78 12.45
CA ALA A 611 25.94 28.91 12.79
C ALA A 611 24.76 29.72 13.33
N PRO A 612 23.53 29.48 12.82
CA PRO A 612 22.35 30.08 13.41
C PRO A 612 22.10 29.53 14.82
N PRO A 613 21.29 30.23 15.64
CA PRO A 613 20.88 29.75 16.95
C PRO A 613 20.34 28.31 16.88
N LEU A 614 20.85 27.45 17.77
CA LEU A 614 20.44 26.05 17.84
C LEU A 614 19.80 25.78 19.21
N ARG A 615 18.55 25.34 19.24
CA ARG A 615 17.87 24.88 20.46
C ARG A 615 17.94 23.37 20.56
N TRP A 616 18.21 22.87 21.77
CA TRP A 616 18.35 21.45 22.05
C TRP A 616 17.36 20.98 23.11
N LEU A 617 16.51 20.03 22.76
CA LEU A 617 15.57 19.37 23.68
C LEU A 617 16.06 17.94 23.94
N ASP A 618 16.47 17.66 25.18
CA ASP A 618 17.04 16.37 25.59
C ASP A 618 15.99 15.50 26.26
N PHE A 619 15.54 14.45 25.56
CA PHE A 619 14.69 13.40 26.13
C PHE A 619 15.58 12.41 26.87
N TYR A 620 16.04 12.83 28.05
CA TYR A 620 17.18 12.21 28.71
C TYR A 620 16.98 10.73 29.07
N GLN A 621 15.75 10.27 29.25
CA GLN A 621 15.45 8.86 29.49
C GLN A 621 15.69 7.97 28.27
N GLU A 622 15.71 8.53 27.06
CA GLU A 622 16.08 7.82 25.84
C GLU A 622 17.56 8.02 25.49
N THR A 623 18.09 9.23 25.63
CA THR A 623 19.50 9.51 25.32
C THR A 623 20.44 8.80 26.30
N GLU A 624 19.96 8.40 27.48
CA GLU A 624 20.65 7.51 28.43
C GLU A 624 20.69 6.04 27.99
N LEU A 625 19.73 5.61 27.18
CA LEU A 625 19.60 4.21 26.75
C LEU A 625 20.44 3.89 25.50
N GLY A 626 21.00 4.90 24.83
CA GLY A 626 21.87 4.74 23.66
C GLY A 626 22.01 6.01 22.81
N GLY A 627 22.80 5.93 21.72
CA GLY A 627 23.00 7.00 20.74
C GLY A 627 24.27 7.85 20.94
N GLN A 628 24.40 8.92 20.16
CA GLN A 628 25.54 9.87 20.21
C GLN A 628 25.14 11.24 20.79
N ALA A 629 23.88 11.41 21.21
CA ALA A 629 23.30 12.68 21.64
C ALA A 629 24.14 13.44 22.69
N ARG A 630 24.58 12.76 23.76
CA ARG A 630 25.39 13.38 24.83
C ARG A 630 26.76 13.86 24.33
N THR A 631 27.42 13.03 23.52
CA THR A 631 28.73 13.35 22.95
C THR A 631 28.63 14.50 21.95
N LEU A 632 27.57 14.52 21.12
CA LEU A 632 27.29 15.62 20.19
C LEU A 632 27.00 16.91 20.92
N PHE A 633 26.16 16.87 21.95
CA PHE A 633 25.85 18.04 22.76
C PHE A 633 27.11 18.65 23.39
N SER A 634 27.97 17.80 23.98
CA SER A 634 29.27 18.23 24.53
C SER A 634 30.16 18.86 23.46
N ALA A 635 30.28 18.22 22.29
CA ALA A 635 31.09 18.69 21.18
C ALA A 635 30.61 20.03 20.60
N LEU A 636 29.29 20.22 20.42
CA LEU A 636 28.69 21.49 19.97
C LEU A 636 28.99 22.63 20.96
N ARG A 637 28.77 22.39 22.26
CA ARG A 637 29.01 23.39 23.30
C ARG A 637 30.49 23.81 23.35
N GLN A 638 31.40 22.84 23.27
CA GLN A 638 32.84 23.09 23.25
C GLN A 638 33.33 23.67 21.91
N GLY A 639 32.58 23.45 20.84
CA GLY A 639 32.81 24.04 19.52
C GLY A 639 32.41 25.50 19.40
N GLY A 640 31.80 26.10 20.44
CA GLY A 640 31.43 27.51 20.47
C GLY A 640 30.00 27.82 20.03
N TYR A 641 29.16 26.80 19.83
CA TYR A 641 27.75 27.01 19.43
C TYR A 641 26.95 27.56 20.61
N ASN A 642 26.14 28.58 20.33
CA ASN A 642 25.13 29.07 21.28
C ASN A 642 23.94 28.11 21.29
N LEU A 643 24.10 27.03 22.05
CA LEU A 643 22.99 26.17 22.43
C LEU A 643 22.22 26.94 23.50
N GLY A 644 21.00 27.41 23.19
CA GLY A 644 20.12 28.03 24.19
C GLY A 644 19.87 27.12 25.39
N ASP A 645 19.04 27.54 26.35
CA ASP A 645 18.75 26.72 27.54
C ASP A 645 18.34 25.30 27.14
N VAL A 646 19.15 24.32 27.57
CA VAL A 646 18.89 22.91 27.31
C VAL A 646 17.71 22.49 28.14
N GLU A 647 16.60 22.23 27.47
CA GLU A 647 15.41 21.73 28.14
C GLU A 647 15.52 20.21 28.28
N LYS A 648 15.66 19.74 29.52
CA LYS A 648 15.58 18.31 29.83
C LYS A 648 14.13 17.90 29.95
N ILE A 649 13.68 17.05 29.04
CA ILE A 649 12.29 16.56 28.98
C ILE A 649 12.24 15.16 29.57
N LYS A 650 11.38 14.97 30.58
CA LYS A 650 11.12 13.66 31.18
C LYS A 650 10.24 12.83 30.25
N GLY A 651 10.59 11.56 30.06
CA GLY A 651 9.89 10.62 29.18
C GLY A 651 10.72 10.23 27.96
N GLY A 652 10.20 9.27 27.19
CA GLY A 652 10.69 9.01 25.84
C GLY A 652 10.18 10.07 24.86
N LEU A 653 10.88 10.21 23.74
CA LEU A 653 10.52 11.11 22.65
C LEU A 653 9.26 10.58 21.96
N SER A 654 8.11 11.02 22.47
CA SER A 654 6.83 10.73 21.84
C SER A 654 6.51 11.76 20.75
N LEU A 655 5.84 11.30 19.71
CA LEU A 655 5.37 12.14 18.60
C LEU A 655 4.56 13.36 19.08
N THR A 656 3.71 13.14 20.08
CA THR A 656 2.86 14.18 20.67
C THR A 656 3.70 15.30 21.24
N GLN A 657 4.69 14.96 22.07
CA GLN A 657 5.61 15.94 22.64
C GLN A 657 6.45 16.62 21.57
N ALA A 658 6.92 15.87 20.57
CA ALA A 658 7.70 16.44 19.48
C ALA A 658 6.93 17.53 18.72
N ALA A 659 5.69 17.23 18.32
CA ALA A 659 4.85 18.18 17.58
C ALA A 659 4.54 19.43 18.40
N ASP A 660 4.12 19.28 19.67
CA ASP A 660 3.78 20.41 20.54
C ASP A 660 5.00 21.33 20.75
N ARG A 661 6.18 20.74 20.99
CA ARG A 661 7.41 21.50 21.22
C ARG A 661 7.94 22.20 19.98
N VAL A 662 7.77 21.61 18.80
CA VAL A 662 8.11 22.27 17.53
C VAL A 662 7.22 23.50 17.32
N VAL A 663 5.92 23.39 17.62
CA VAL A 663 4.99 24.53 17.52
C VAL A 663 5.39 25.65 18.48
N LEU A 664 5.56 25.33 19.77
CA LEU A 664 5.97 26.33 20.77
C LEU A 664 7.30 27.00 20.42
N TRP A 665 8.29 26.22 19.98
CA TRP A 665 9.57 26.77 19.57
C TRP A 665 9.45 27.71 18.36
N ALA A 666 8.64 27.35 17.37
CA ALA A 666 8.45 28.17 16.18
C ALA A 666 7.72 29.49 16.49
N GLU A 667 6.84 29.52 17.50
CA GLU A 667 6.21 30.75 17.99
C GLU A 667 7.17 31.64 18.81
N GLU A 668 8.10 31.03 19.55
CA GLU A 668 9.09 31.75 20.37
C GLU A 668 10.31 32.22 19.58
N ALA A 669 10.53 31.70 18.37
CA ALA A 669 11.68 32.02 17.56
C ALA A 669 11.66 33.52 17.18
N PRO A 670 12.72 34.28 17.54
CA PRO A 670 12.76 35.74 17.42
C PRO A 670 12.66 36.23 15.98
#